data_AF-A0A7S0W8T9-F1
#
_entry.id   AF-A0A7S0W8T9-F1
#
_cell.length_a   1.000
_cell.length_b   1.000
_cell.length_c   1.000
_cell.angle_alpha   90.00
_cell.angle_beta   90.00
_cell.angle_gamma   90.00
#
_symmetry.space_group_name_H-M   'P 1'
#
loop_
_entity.id
_entity.type
_entity.pdbx_description
1 polymer ?
#
loop_
_entity_poly.entity_id
_entity_poly.type
_entity_poly.pdbx_seq_one_letter_code
_entity_poly.pdbx_strand_id
1 'polypeptide(L)'
;MPIGAAKSSQRSMMSSLSGGQTSQRSVVSFTDESVGSGGGKGSSKHPPKAVEKSAANTTARTVDTGRGSSSPSRGSDQDRSEKPSKKDSGSKYETTSASNALSSEGSSEKKGLKPGEGLYARKKARVSKFSIMNPLGFMDPQTKKIFWYTLFIVFFSIGVFNGRPSSTTFFMLRTMQEKILTAKTANDVTWETVLDIDSLWDWIRGPLFDVVYSDNTPGSKEGALLGYGYIINGIRIRQVRIVPEVCRPDLPEWAAQAFDLSEEHGAKCFDAVRAGAITSIRGTGNEDREPFGAIVGGERVFQWSENDAWAAWTLTELASYPPDGYMMDLPAFNATKALDVINLHQKHGFFDVQTRAAFLSLVTYNPNLNMLLITRLAAEMSEFGGIVTSSSFQSVPLFVYDGFWGVMQLAFEALFLLVLLKFVLEEVGWALHLRARFLYRFQGMFILLVFSLVCAVALLRATGAAAIAGQTFIGEEQRTASSTAVHTKFKDLDNIGYFRVMEDNILGVLSVVIYLRFFLHLANSTVLKHIYGMLRSALFEILPFFVLFIIVFLGFSLGFYVVFGPYVKEYRSFMRTIVTNTRMIMGGNSELYEELYLVNWIMAPLLYYTLAVTAFVLLFNVFLAIIVHTYAVYKNELERDPEDRLKDGIYTTMAWILSFFGIKLNLTNRVHSTPPPPPPPRAPPPPPPP
;
A
#
# COMPACT_ATOMS: atom_id res chain seq x y z
N MET A 1 -6.12 70.95 33.22
CA MET A 1 -4.76 70.89 33.82
C MET A 1 -4.00 69.73 33.17
N PRO A 2 -2.68 69.82 32.94
CA PRO A 2 -1.83 68.73 32.42
C PRO A 2 -1.53 67.68 33.53
N ILE A 3 -0.79 66.58 33.37
CA ILE A 3 0.60 66.33 32.87
C ILE A 3 0.67 64.82 32.50
N GLY A 4 1.49 64.27 31.59
CA GLY A 4 2.51 64.75 30.62
C GLY A 4 3.04 63.51 29.85
N ALA A 5 3.29 63.54 28.53
CA ALA A 5 4.46 64.10 27.84
C ALA A 5 5.78 63.28 28.03
N ALA A 6 6.60 62.99 27.00
CA ALA A 6 6.45 63.11 25.54
C ALA A 6 7.62 62.43 24.76
N LYS A 7 7.47 62.40 23.42
CA LYS A 7 8.46 62.23 22.32
C LYS A 7 8.74 60.79 21.82
N SER A 8 8.69 60.39 20.54
CA SER A 8 8.51 60.99 19.16
C SER A 8 9.76 61.07 18.27
N SER A 9 9.54 60.88 16.95
CA SER A 9 10.44 61.17 15.79
C SER A 9 11.58 60.16 15.50
N GLN A 10 11.93 59.86 14.23
CA GLN A 10 11.27 60.12 12.93
C GLN A 10 11.93 59.30 11.77
N ARG A 11 11.40 59.45 10.52
CA ARG A 11 11.94 58.98 9.21
C ARG A 11 11.78 57.46 8.94
N SER A 12 11.21 56.95 7.83
CA SER A 12 10.95 57.44 6.44
C SER A 12 12.24 57.62 5.60
N MET A 13 12.39 57.16 4.35
CA MET A 13 11.42 56.76 3.31
C MET A 13 12.17 55.99 2.19
N MET A 14 11.60 54.97 1.54
CA MET A 14 11.84 54.61 0.11
C MET A 14 10.93 53.46 -0.37
N SER A 15 10.91 53.18 -1.67
CA SER A 15 9.76 52.59 -2.37
C SER A 15 10.07 51.49 -3.40
N SER A 16 9.04 50.68 -3.69
CA SER A 16 8.66 50.12 -5.01
C SER A 16 9.67 49.30 -5.84
N LEU A 17 9.42 47.99 -5.96
CA LEU A 17 9.66 47.09 -7.11
C LEU A 17 8.94 45.75 -6.76
N SER A 18 7.67 45.50 -7.11
CA SER A 18 7.08 45.13 -8.41
C SER A 18 7.25 43.64 -8.81
N GLY A 19 6.13 42.90 -8.83
CA GLY A 19 6.02 41.53 -9.39
C GLY A 19 6.29 40.38 -8.37
N GLY A 20 5.43 39.38 -8.18
CA GLY A 20 4.00 39.26 -8.51
C GLY A 20 3.60 37.94 -9.16
N GLN A 21 2.60 37.25 -8.59
CA GLN A 21 1.66 36.42 -9.35
C GLN A 21 0.32 36.26 -8.62
N THR A 22 -0.76 36.22 -9.41
CA THR A 22 -2.17 36.37 -9.02
C THR A 22 -2.81 35.11 -8.44
N SER A 23 -3.73 35.29 -7.50
CA SER A 23 -4.78 34.32 -7.17
C SER A 23 -6.16 34.88 -7.53
N GLN A 24 -6.82 34.24 -8.49
CA GLN A 24 -8.26 34.31 -8.84
C GLN A 24 -8.57 32.93 -9.46
N ARG A 25 -9.53 32.12 -9.02
CA ARG A 25 -10.93 32.36 -8.64
C ARG A 25 -11.79 32.78 -9.84
N SER A 26 -11.95 31.84 -10.78
CA SER A 26 -12.79 31.96 -11.97
C SER A 26 -14.27 31.72 -11.64
N VAL A 27 -15.07 32.79 -11.73
CA VAL A 27 -16.51 32.71 -12.00
C VAL A 27 -16.69 33.12 -13.46
N VAL A 28 -17.35 32.29 -14.26
CA VAL A 28 -17.76 32.64 -15.64
C VAL A 28 -19.19 32.16 -15.85
N SER A 29 -20.12 33.11 -15.84
CA SER A 29 -21.44 32.99 -16.45
C SER A 29 -21.37 33.44 -17.91
N PHE A 30 -22.20 32.86 -18.79
CA PHE A 30 -22.50 33.45 -20.09
C PHE A 30 -24.02 33.54 -20.31
N THR A 31 -24.42 34.73 -20.73
CA THR A 31 -25.72 35.18 -21.29
C THR A 31 -25.90 34.63 -22.72
N ASP A 32 -27.05 34.71 -23.40
CA ASP A 32 -28.46 35.00 -23.08
C ASP A 32 -29.26 34.54 -24.32
N GLU A 33 -30.53 34.13 -24.18
CA GLU A 33 -31.60 34.54 -25.13
C GLU A 33 -33.00 34.27 -24.55
N SER A 34 -34.05 34.77 -25.21
CA SER A 34 -35.25 35.28 -24.51
C SER A 34 -36.62 34.84 -25.06
N VAL A 35 -37.70 35.35 -24.42
CA VAL A 35 -39.14 35.34 -24.78
C VAL A 35 -40.01 34.22 -24.16
N GLY A 36 -41.21 34.56 -23.63
CA GLY A 36 -42.28 33.56 -23.45
C GLY A 36 -43.31 33.69 -22.30
N SER A 37 -43.88 34.88 -22.05
CA SER A 37 -45.01 35.16 -21.13
C SER A 37 -46.07 34.06 -20.83
N GLY A 38 -46.51 33.97 -19.56
CA GLY A 38 -47.81 33.39 -19.13
C GLY A 38 -47.80 31.91 -18.72
N GLY A 39 -48.68 31.40 -17.84
CA GLY A 39 -49.75 32.03 -17.06
C GLY A 39 -51.11 31.33 -17.20
N GLY A 40 -51.49 30.43 -16.28
CA GLY A 40 -52.79 29.73 -16.35
C GLY A 40 -53.06 28.76 -15.18
N LYS A 41 -54.34 28.51 -14.86
CA LYS A 41 -54.80 27.64 -13.75
C LYS A 41 -55.57 26.42 -14.26
N GLY A 42 -55.39 25.27 -13.57
CA GLY A 42 -56.40 24.20 -13.45
C GLY A 42 -56.55 23.24 -14.65
N SER A 43 -57.42 22.22 -14.60
CA SER A 43 -58.07 21.56 -13.44
C SER A 43 -58.88 20.33 -13.92
N SER A 44 -58.63 19.14 -13.34
CA SER A 44 -59.44 17.90 -13.53
C SER A 44 -59.40 17.31 -14.98
N LYS A 45 -59.68 16.02 -15.25
CA LYS A 45 -60.62 15.05 -14.64
C LYS A 45 -60.18 13.58 -14.78
N HIS A 46 -60.92 12.72 -14.08
CA HIS A 46 -60.77 11.26 -13.86
C HIS A 46 -60.73 10.31 -15.09
N PRO A 47 -60.36 9.02 -14.90
CA PRO A 47 -60.23 7.98 -15.95
C PRO A 47 -61.55 7.22 -16.21
N PRO A 48 -61.58 6.07 -16.95
CA PRO A 48 -61.31 4.75 -16.32
C PRO A 48 -60.74 3.64 -17.25
N LYS A 49 -60.41 2.47 -16.65
CA LYS A 49 -60.61 1.04 -17.08
C LYS A 49 -60.39 0.60 -18.56
N ALA A 50 -59.99 -0.65 -18.90
CA ALA A 50 -59.38 -1.80 -18.20
C ALA A 50 -59.18 -2.97 -19.23
N VAL A 51 -58.77 -4.18 -18.76
CA VAL A 51 -59.08 -5.52 -19.33
C VAL A 51 -58.31 -6.02 -20.59
N GLU A 52 -57.49 -7.08 -20.39
CA GLU A 52 -57.31 -8.33 -21.19
C GLU A 52 -56.96 -8.29 -22.72
N LYS A 53 -56.43 -9.33 -23.41
CA LYS A 53 -55.70 -10.59 -23.08
C LYS A 53 -54.99 -11.15 -24.34
N SER A 54 -54.02 -12.04 -24.12
CA SER A 54 -53.67 -13.24 -24.93
C SER A 54 -53.41 -13.17 -26.46
N ALA A 55 -52.13 -13.38 -26.80
CA ALA A 55 -51.52 -14.13 -27.92
C ALA A 55 -52.36 -14.88 -29.00
N ALA A 56 -51.80 -14.91 -30.23
CA ALA A 56 -51.69 -16.12 -31.08
C ALA A 56 -50.60 -15.97 -32.19
N ASN A 57 -50.16 -17.10 -32.76
CA ASN A 57 -49.28 -17.23 -33.94
C ASN A 57 -50.13 -17.13 -35.26
N THR A 58 -49.68 -17.30 -36.54
CA THR A 58 -48.52 -18.01 -37.14
C THR A 58 -48.36 -17.66 -38.65
N THR A 59 -47.25 -18.09 -39.28
CA THR A 59 -47.06 -18.37 -40.75
C THR A 59 -47.19 -17.23 -41.81
N ALA A 60 -46.78 -17.38 -43.07
CA ALA A 60 -45.55 -17.96 -43.68
C ALA A 60 -45.47 -17.75 -45.23
N ARG A 61 -44.26 -17.46 -45.75
CA ARG A 61 -43.69 -17.81 -47.10
C ARG A 61 -44.21 -17.22 -48.44
N THR A 62 -43.23 -17.00 -49.35
CA THR A 62 -43.24 -17.10 -50.85
C THR A 62 -44.00 -16.03 -51.69
N VAL A 63 -43.40 -15.20 -52.58
CA VAL A 63 -42.66 -15.38 -53.90
C VAL A 63 -43.50 -14.77 -55.06
N ASP A 64 -42.98 -14.18 -56.17
CA ASP A 64 -41.57 -13.92 -56.60
C ASP A 64 -41.25 -12.39 -56.68
N THR A 65 -40.92 -11.65 -57.77
CA THR A 65 -40.77 -11.94 -59.22
C THR A 65 -39.71 -11.07 -59.94
N GLY A 66 -38.53 -11.63 -60.25
CA GLY A 66 -37.59 -11.10 -61.26
C GLY A 66 -36.89 -9.75 -60.94
N ARG A 67 -36.30 -9.00 -61.90
CA ARG A 67 -35.65 -9.29 -63.22
C ARG A 67 -35.26 -7.93 -63.86
N GLY A 68 -34.03 -7.56 -64.22
CA GLY A 68 -32.66 -8.08 -64.01
C GLY A 68 -31.72 -6.86 -63.85
N SER A 69 -30.43 -6.82 -64.21
CA SER A 69 -29.43 -7.74 -64.80
C SER A 69 -28.01 -7.22 -64.38
N SER A 70 -26.83 -7.67 -64.81
CA SER A 70 -26.39 -8.63 -65.85
C SER A 70 -25.16 -9.45 -65.38
N SER A 71 -24.06 -9.50 -66.14
CA SER A 71 -22.96 -10.50 -66.01
C SER A 71 -21.64 -10.02 -66.68
N PRO A 72 -20.50 -10.76 -66.61
CA PRO A 72 -20.16 -11.90 -65.74
C PRO A 72 -18.74 -11.85 -65.10
N SER A 73 -18.54 -12.55 -63.97
CA SER A 73 -17.50 -13.61 -63.80
C SER A 73 -17.34 -14.11 -62.34
N ARG A 74 -17.25 -15.43 -62.20
CA ARG A 74 -16.77 -16.24 -61.04
C ARG A 74 -16.09 -17.47 -61.67
N GLY A 75 -14.97 -17.98 -61.16
CA GLY A 75 -14.90 -18.96 -60.05
C GLY A 75 -15.13 -20.37 -60.60
N SER A 76 -14.53 -21.46 -60.14
CA SER A 76 -13.49 -21.80 -59.17
C SER A 76 -13.39 -23.35 -59.23
N ASP A 77 -12.37 -23.98 -58.64
CA ASP A 77 -12.30 -25.46 -58.44
C ASP A 77 -12.13 -26.30 -59.76
N GLN A 78 -11.53 -27.49 -59.79
CA GLN A 78 -10.70 -28.20 -58.79
C GLN A 78 -9.74 -29.23 -59.46
N ASP A 79 -8.73 -29.62 -58.67
CA ASP A 79 -8.00 -30.91 -58.65
C ASP A 79 -7.06 -31.41 -59.79
N ARG A 80 -5.91 -31.92 -59.31
CA ARG A 80 -5.16 -33.12 -59.74
C ARG A 80 -4.38 -33.24 -61.09
N SER A 81 -3.06 -33.07 -60.93
CA SER A 81 -1.98 -34.03 -61.31
C SER A 81 -1.45 -34.18 -62.76
N GLU A 82 -0.18 -34.64 -62.79
CA GLU A 82 0.63 -35.21 -63.88
C GLU A 82 1.46 -34.27 -64.82
N LYS A 83 2.59 -34.86 -65.26
CA LYS A 83 3.73 -34.33 -66.05
C LYS A 83 3.96 -35.35 -67.19
N PRO A 84 4.51 -35.02 -68.40
CA PRO A 84 5.99 -34.98 -68.54
C PRO A 84 6.61 -34.22 -69.75
N SER A 85 7.96 -34.24 -69.81
CA SER A 85 8.86 -34.05 -70.99
C SER A 85 9.11 -32.60 -71.48
N LYS A 86 10.37 -32.11 -71.60
CA LYS A 86 11.43 -32.25 -72.65
C LYS A 86 11.03 -31.56 -73.98
N LYS A 87 11.88 -30.86 -74.77
CA LYS A 87 13.36 -30.65 -74.89
C LYS A 87 13.57 -29.26 -75.62
N ASP A 88 14.72 -28.69 -76.04
CA ASP A 88 16.17 -29.02 -76.12
C ASP A 88 17.05 -27.74 -76.35
N SER A 89 18.39 -27.85 -76.23
CA SER A 89 19.43 -26.89 -76.75
C SER A 89 19.47 -25.42 -76.23
N GLY A 90 20.58 -24.64 -76.32
CA GLY A 90 21.98 -25.00 -76.62
C GLY A 90 23.03 -23.85 -76.76
N SER A 91 24.07 -23.88 -75.91
CA SER A 91 25.50 -23.51 -76.18
C SER A 91 26.03 -22.04 -76.18
N LYS A 92 27.33 -21.94 -75.79
CA LYS A 92 28.36 -20.89 -76.05
C LYS A 92 28.25 -19.50 -75.42
N TYR A 93 29.33 -18.71 -75.27
CA TYR A 93 30.72 -18.92 -74.75
C TYR A 93 31.42 -17.52 -74.64
N GLU A 94 32.73 -17.47 -74.32
CA GLU A 94 33.66 -16.30 -74.41
C GLU A 94 33.53 -15.16 -73.36
N THR A 95 34.55 -14.28 -73.18
CA THR A 95 35.87 -14.51 -72.53
C THR A 95 36.59 -13.18 -72.20
N THR A 96 37.25 -13.08 -71.04
CA THR A 96 38.51 -12.32 -70.72
C THR A 96 38.80 -12.56 -69.22
N SER A 97 40.00 -12.89 -68.69
CA SER A 97 41.42 -12.57 -68.99
C SER A 97 41.99 -11.44 -68.11
N ALA A 98 42.82 -11.83 -67.14
CA ALA A 98 43.89 -11.03 -66.53
C ALA A 98 44.89 -12.01 -65.85
N SER A 99 46.20 -11.80 -66.03
CA SER A 99 47.25 -12.73 -65.59
C SER A 99 48.38 -12.01 -64.85
N ASN A 100 48.96 -12.68 -63.84
CA ASN A 100 50.28 -12.49 -63.23
C ASN A 100 50.38 -13.41 -61.98
N ALA A 101 51.50 -14.05 -61.61
CA ALA A 101 52.74 -14.29 -62.34
C ALA A 101 53.49 -15.52 -61.76
N LEU A 102 54.62 -15.87 -62.38
CA LEU A 102 55.70 -16.77 -61.94
C LEU A 102 56.23 -16.49 -60.51
N SER A 103 56.98 -17.35 -59.80
CA SER A 103 57.48 -18.72 -60.03
C SER A 103 58.26 -19.24 -58.80
N SER A 104 58.27 -20.55 -58.53
CA SER A 104 59.49 -21.33 -58.21
C SER A 104 59.16 -22.81 -57.93
N GLU A 105 60.00 -23.74 -58.39
CA GLU A 105 59.93 -25.15 -57.99
C GLU A 105 60.76 -25.39 -56.71
N GLY A 106 60.32 -26.34 -55.88
CA GLY A 106 60.98 -26.65 -54.60
C GLY A 106 60.44 -27.93 -53.98
N SER A 107 61.07 -29.06 -54.28
CA SER A 107 60.67 -30.38 -53.78
C SER A 107 61.13 -30.62 -52.34
N SER A 108 60.21 -31.03 -51.44
CA SER A 108 60.34 -32.32 -50.71
C SER A 108 59.08 -32.69 -49.88
N GLU A 109 59.09 -33.93 -49.37
CA GLU A 109 58.24 -34.57 -48.35
C GLU A 109 56.69 -34.40 -48.39
N LYS A 110 56.02 -35.50 -48.76
CA LYS A 110 54.63 -35.78 -48.36
C LYS A 110 54.59 -36.13 -46.86
N LYS A 111 53.78 -35.43 -46.07
CA LYS A 111 53.20 -35.97 -44.81
C LYS A 111 51.67 -35.90 -44.89
N GLY A 112 51.02 -37.02 -44.61
CA GLY A 112 49.64 -37.28 -45.03
C GLY A 112 48.58 -36.52 -44.25
N LEU A 113 47.68 -35.83 -44.96
CA LEU A 113 46.50 -35.20 -44.38
C LEU A 113 45.50 -36.29 -43.94
N LYS A 114 45.15 -36.34 -42.65
CA LYS A 114 44.22 -37.35 -42.11
C LYS A 114 42.77 -37.01 -42.51
N PRO A 115 41.93 -38.00 -42.86
CA PRO A 115 40.53 -37.75 -43.22
C PRO A 115 39.72 -37.33 -41.98
N GLY A 116 39.33 -36.04 -41.92
CA GLY A 116 38.41 -35.55 -40.89
C GLY A 116 38.23 -34.03 -40.82
N GLU A 117 39.27 -33.25 -41.10
CA GLU A 117 39.30 -31.81 -40.80
C GLU A 117 38.30 -30.97 -41.63
N GLY A 118 38.02 -31.37 -42.87
CA GLY A 118 37.03 -30.72 -43.74
C GLY A 118 35.60 -30.72 -43.18
N LEU A 119 35.25 -31.70 -42.33
CA LEU A 119 33.95 -31.75 -41.66
C LEU A 119 33.87 -30.74 -40.50
N TYR A 120 34.95 -30.59 -39.73
CA TYR A 120 35.05 -29.63 -38.63
C TYR A 120 35.06 -28.19 -39.14
N ALA A 121 35.79 -27.90 -40.22
CA ALA A 121 35.75 -26.58 -40.88
C ALA A 121 34.33 -26.20 -41.33
N ARG A 122 33.61 -27.12 -42.00
CA ARG A 122 32.21 -26.88 -42.42
C ARG A 122 31.24 -26.75 -41.24
N LYS A 123 31.42 -27.51 -40.14
CA LYS A 123 30.63 -27.29 -38.90
C LYS A 123 30.89 -25.91 -38.31
N LYS A 124 32.15 -25.48 -38.17
CA LYS A 124 32.51 -24.18 -37.57
C LYS A 124 31.93 -23.00 -38.38
N ALA A 125 31.98 -23.08 -39.71
CA ALA A 125 31.37 -22.09 -40.61
C ALA A 125 29.82 -22.10 -40.61
N ARG A 126 29.18 -23.25 -40.38
CA ARG A 126 27.70 -23.32 -40.28
C ARG A 126 27.19 -22.82 -38.92
N VAL A 127 27.96 -23.02 -37.86
CA VAL A 127 27.65 -22.49 -36.52
C VAL A 127 27.83 -20.97 -36.46
N SER A 128 28.91 -20.41 -37.03
CA SER A 128 29.11 -18.95 -37.04
C SER A 128 27.97 -18.20 -37.75
N LYS A 129 27.43 -18.75 -38.84
CA LYS A 129 26.28 -18.16 -39.54
C LYS A 129 24.95 -18.20 -38.76
N PHE A 130 24.82 -19.07 -37.76
CA PHE A 130 23.64 -19.12 -36.88
C PHE A 130 23.78 -18.20 -35.64
N SER A 131 24.97 -17.66 -35.38
CA SER A 131 25.23 -16.78 -34.22
C SER A 131 24.70 -15.34 -34.39
N ILE A 132 24.05 -15.03 -35.53
CA ILE A 132 23.67 -13.66 -35.91
C ILE A 132 22.27 -13.27 -35.37
N MET A 133 21.45 -14.23 -34.92
CA MET A 133 20.09 -13.97 -34.41
C MET A 133 19.95 -13.90 -32.87
N ASN A 134 21.06 -13.80 -32.12
CA ASN A 134 21.02 -13.57 -30.66
C ASN A 134 21.62 -12.20 -30.31
N PRO A 135 20.86 -11.09 -30.31
CA PRO A 135 21.36 -9.78 -29.88
C PRO A 135 21.87 -9.80 -28.42
N LEU A 136 21.22 -10.60 -27.57
CA LEU A 136 21.65 -10.94 -26.19
C LEU A 136 22.99 -11.70 -26.08
N GLY A 137 23.60 -12.08 -27.20
CA GLY A 137 24.94 -12.67 -27.28
C GLY A 137 26.07 -11.63 -27.36
N PHE A 138 25.79 -10.43 -27.88
CA PHE A 138 26.78 -9.35 -28.09
C PHE A 138 26.81 -8.32 -26.96
N MET A 139 25.91 -8.44 -25.97
CA MET A 139 25.83 -7.54 -24.81
C MET A 139 26.87 -7.92 -23.75
N ASP A 140 27.56 -6.91 -23.20
CA ASP A 140 28.42 -7.06 -22.02
C ASP A 140 27.67 -7.74 -20.84
N PRO A 141 28.33 -8.59 -20.03
CA PRO A 141 27.69 -9.28 -18.91
C PRO A 141 26.98 -8.38 -17.89
N GLN A 142 27.38 -7.11 -17.71
CA GLN A 142 26.66 -6.14 -16.87
C GLN A 142 25.39 -5.67 -17.56
N THR A 143 25.49 -5.20 -18.81
CA THR A 143 24.33 -4.74 -19.61
C THR A 143 23.29 -5.85 -19.78
N LYS A 144 23.73 -7.11 -19.92
CA LYS A 144 22.88 -8.30 -19.97
C LYS A 144 22.13 -8.53 -18.64
N LYS A 145 22.78 -8.34 -17.49
CA LYS A 145 22.11 -8.42 -16.18
C LYS A 145 21.08 -7.31 -16.00
N ILE A 146 21.44 -6.07 -16.34
CA ILE A 146 20.54 -4.92 -16.28
C ILE A 146 19.31 -5.19 -17.16
N PHE A 147 19.47 -5.65 -18.41
CA PHE A 147 18.36 -5.99 -19.30
C PHE A 147 17.39 -7.04 -18.69
N TRP A 148 17.91 -8.15 -18.16
CA TRP A 148 17.08 -9.16 -17.51
C TRP A 148 16.37 -8.64 -16.25
N TYR A 149 16.99 -7.72 -15.51
CA TYR A 149 16.37 -7.14 -14.31
C TYR A 149 15.34 -6.04 -14.65
N THR A 150 15.56 -5.24 -15.71
CA THR A 150 14.54 -4.33 -16.25
C THR A 150 13.31 -5.11 -16.71
N LEU A 151 13.51 -6.23 -17.42
CA LEU A 151 12.41 -7.09 -17.87
C LEU A 151 11.63 -7.69 -16.68
N PHE A 152 12.33 -8.13 -15.64
CA PHE A 152 11.74 -8.61 -14.38
C PHE A 152 10.86 -7.55 -13.71
N ILE A 153 11.30 -6.29 -13.65
CA ILE A 153 10.49 -5.17 -13.11
C ILE A 153 9.28 -4.91 -13.99
N VAL A 154 9.43 -4.87 -15.32
CA VAL A 154 8.30 -4.64 -16.24
C VAL A 154 7.21 -5.70 -16.06
N PHE A 155 7.58 -6.98 -15.94
CA PHE A 155 6.62 -8.06 -15.68
C PHE A 155 5.97 -7.95 -14.30
N PHE A 156 6.76 -7.65 -13.25
CA PHE A 156 6.24 -7.41 -11.90
C PHE A 156 5.22 -6.27 -11.88
N SER A 157 5.58 -5.11 -12.43
CA SER A 157 4.75 -3.91 -12.40
C SER A 157 3.47 -4.09 -13.20
N ILE A 158 3.51 -4.69 -14.40
CA ILE A 158 2.28 -4.94 -15.18
C ILE A 158 1.36 -5.93 -14.45
N GLY A 159 1.91 -7.00 -13.84
CA GLY A 159 1.12 -7.93 -13.03
C GLY A 159 0.47 -7.26 -11.81
N VAL A 160 1.24 -6.46 -11.06
CA VAL A 160 0.75 -5.79 -9.83
C VAL A 160 -0.28 -4.69 -10.13
N PHE A 161 -0.09 -3.90 -11.20
CA PHE A 161 -1.00 -2.81 -11.56
C PHE A 161 -2.29 -3.31 -12.23
N ASN A 162 -2.24 -4.27 -13.16
CA ASN A 162 -3.45 -4.75 -13.86
C ASN A 162 -4.45 -5.39 -12.89
N GLY A 163 -3.96 -6.09 -11.86
CA GLY A 163 -4.80 -6.72 -10.82
C GLY A 163 -5.34 -5.77 -9.74
N ARG A 164 -5.23 -4.44 -9.92
CA ARG A 164 -5.60 -3.42 -8.91
C ARG A 164 -6.29 -2.21 -9.56
N PRO A 165 -7.62 -2.24 -9.76
CA PRO A 165 -8.39 -1.12 -10.30
C PRO A 165 -8.60 -0.01 -9.25
N SER A 166 -7.49 0.53 -8.73
CA SER A 166 -7.42 1.38 -7.52
C SER A 166 -8.37 2.58 -7.53
N SER A 167 -8.62 3.19 -8.69
CA SER A 167 -9.54 4.32 -8.84
C SER A 167 -11.00 3.94 -8.54
N THR A 168 -11.53 2.88 -9.15
CA THR A 168 -12.93 2.46 -8.91
C THR A 168 -13.09 1.87 -7.52
N THR A 169 -12.10 1.14 -7.02
CA THR A 169 -12.02 0.68 -5.63
C THR A 169 -12.07 1.85 -4.65
N PHE A 170 -11.28 2.91 -4.86
CA PHE A 170 -11.26 4.10 -4.01
C PHE A 170 -12.62 4.81 -3.97
N PHE A 171 -13.25 5.08 -5.12
CA PHE A 171 -14.56 5.73 -5.17
C PHE A 171 -15.68 4.86 -4.58
N MET A 172 -15.61 3.53 -4.72
CA MET A 172 -16.56 2.61 -4.09
C MET A 172 -16.43 2.62 -2.55
N LEU A 173 -15.19 2.48 -2.03
CA LEU A 173 -14.91 2.55 -0.59
C LEU A 173 -15.35 3.89 -0.01
N ARG A 174 -14.95 5.00 -0.64
CA ARG A 174 -15.27 6.35 -0.19
C ARG A 174 -16.77 6.63 -0.17
N THR A 175 -17.49 6.28 -1.24
CA THR A 175 -18.96 6.50 -1.29
C THR A 175 -19.68 5.71 -0.20
N MET A 176 -19.26 4.47 0.09
CA MET A 176 -19.83 3.67 1.18
C MET A 176 -19.49 4.23 2.57
N GLN A 177 -18.24 4.68 2.76
CA GLN A 177 -17.80 5.31 3.99
C GLN A 177 -18.58 6.60 4.27
N GLU A 178 -18.72 7.49 3.28
CA GLU A 178 -19.52 8.71 3.41
C GLU A 178 -21.00 8.38 3.69
N LYS A 179 -21.60 7.44 2.93
CA LYS A 179 -22.99 7.00 3.09
C LYS A 179 -23.32 6.44 4.48
N ILE A 180 -22.40 5.75 5.13
CA ILE A 180 -22.62 5.16 6.47
C ILE A 180 -22.17 6.09 7.60
N LEU A 181 -20.96 6.66 7.53
CA LEU A 181 -20.41 7.41 8.66
C LEU A 181 -21.05 8.79 8.83
N THR A 182 -21.44 9.47 7.74
CA THR A 182 -22.08 10.80 7.81
C THR A 182 -23.61 10.74 7.91
N ALA A 183 -24.19 9.53 8.05
CA ALA A 183 -25.62 9.38 8.31
C ALA A 183 -25.93 9.86 9.74
N LYS A 184 -26.96 10.71 9.86
CA LYS A 184 -27.27 11.49 11.07
C LYS A 184 -28.59 11.02 11.70
N THR A 185 -28.57 10.76 12.99
CA THR A 185 -29.76 10.57 13.83
C THR A 185 -30.58 11.86 13.89
N ALA A 186 -31.86 11.80 14.29
CA ALA A 186 -32.70 12.98 14.52
C ALA A 186 -32.08 14.02 15.50
N ASN A 187 -31.20 13.56 16.39
CA ASN A 187 -30.42 14.38 17.35
C ASN A 187 -29.07 14.87 16.77
N ASP A 188 -28.90 14.84 15.44
CA ASP A 188 -27.72 15.23 14.64
C ASP A 188 -26.44 14.38 14.83
N VAL A 189 -26.49 13.35 15.70
CA VAL A 189 -25.42 12.38 15.98
C VAL A 189 -25.07 11.55 14.74
N THR A 190 -23.78 11.54 14.37
CA THR A 190 -23.15 10.62 13.40
C THR A 190 -22.41 9.48 14.11
N TRP A 191 -21.99 8.44 13.37
CA TRP A 191 -21.22 7.31 13.93
C TRP A 191 -20.02 7.77 14.76
N GLU A 192 -19.22 8.71 14.22
CA GLU A 192 -18.01 9.24 14.87
C GLU A 192 -18.27 10.09 16.14
N THR A 193 -19.54 10.32 16.49
CA THR A 193 -19.99 11.12 17.63
C THR A 193 -20.87 10.35 18.62
N VAL A 194 -21.02 9.03 18.47
CA VAL A 194 -21.73 8.18 19.43
C VAL A 194 -20.89 8.05 20.71
N LEU A 195 -21.39 8.60 21.82
CA LEU A 195 -20.70 8.61 23.11
C LEU A 195 -21.31 7.67 24.17
N ASP A 196 -22.55 7.22 23.98
CA ASP A 196 -23.34 6.50 24.98
C ASP A 196 -24.22 5.40 24.35
N ILE A 197 -24.75 4.51 25.19
CA ILE A 197 -25.48 3.31 24.75
C ILE A 197 -26.85 3.65 24.12
N ASP A 198 -27.52 4.73 24.55
CA ASP A 198 -28.80 5.12 23.99
C ASP A 198 -28.62 5.80 22.63
N SER A 199 -27.61 6.67 22.47
CA SER A 199 -27.18 7.20 21.17
C SER A 199 -26.74 6.08 20.21
N LEU A 200 -26.11 5.01 20.70
CA LEU A 200 -25.77 3.83 19.88
C LEU A 200 -27.03 3.10 19.40
N TRP A 201 -28.03 2.91 20.26
CA TRP A 201 -29.31 2.31 19.87
C TRP A 201 -30.09 3.17 18.87
N ASP A 202 -30.13 4.50 19.08
CA ASP A 202 -30.76 5.43 18.15
C ASP A 202 -30.05 5.44 16.79
N TRP A 203 -28.71 5.37 16.77
CA TRP A 203 -27.95 5.25 15.52
C TRP A 203 -28.22 3.91 14.79
N ILE A 204 -28.35 2.81 15.54
CA ILE A 204 -28.70 1.48 15.00
C ILE A 204 -30.14 1.45 14.45
N ARG A 205 -31.08 2.15 15.10
CA ARG A 205 -32.50 2.19 14.71
C ARG A 205 -32.84 3.17 13.59
N GLY A 206 -32.13 4.30 13.50
CA GLY A 206 -32.28 5.29 12.44
C GLY A 206 -31.20 5.11 11.37
N PRO A 207 -30.11 5.89 11.39
CA PRO A 207 -29.03 5.90 10.38
C PRO A 207 -28.66 4.56 9.75
N LEU A 208 -28.36 3.53 10.56
CA LEU A 208 -28.02 2.20 10.07
C LEU A 208 -29.19 1.56 9.31
N PHE A 209 -30.35 1.49 9.95
CA PHE A 209 -31.55 0.86 9.39
C PHE A 209 -31.97 1.57 8.10
N ASP A 210 -31.95 2.89 8.10
CA ASP A 210 -32.34 3.72 6.96
C ASP A 210 -31.40 3.50 5.76
N VAL A 211 -30.08 3.44 5.99
CA VAL A 211 -29.07 3.19 4.95
C VAL A 211 -29.14 1.77 4.39
N VAL A 212 -29.52 0.77 5.19
CA VAL A 212 -29.53 -0.66 4.83
C VAL A 212 -30.84 -1.12 4.20
N TYR A 213 -31.98 -0.70 4.76
CA TYR A 213 -33.30 -1.21 4.43
C TYR A 213 -34.16 -0.21 3.65
N SER A 214 -33.86 1.10 3.74
CA SER A 214 -34.64 2.16 3.08
C SER A 214 -33.85 2.96 2.03
N ASP A 215 -32.77 2.39 1.46
CA ASP A 215 -31.90 3.14 0.57
C ASP A 215 -32.62 3.68 -0.67
N ASN A 216 -32.87 5.00 -0.67
CA ASN A 216 -33.58 5.73 -1.70
C ASN A 216 -32.80 5.90 -3.03
N THR A 217 -31.68 5.17 -3.22
CA THR A 217 -30.93 5.19 -4.48
C THR A 217 -31.75 4.54 -5.61
N PRO A 218 -31.88 5.16 -6.80
CA PRO A 218 -32.64 4.59 -7.90
C PRO A 218 -32.17 3.17 -8.28
N GLY A 219 -33.11 2.22 -8.32
CA GLY A 219 -32.84 0.80 -8.59
C GLY A 219 -32.53 -0.05 -7.36
N SER A 220 -32.26 0.55 -6.19
CA SER A 220 -32.13 -0.18 -4.93
C SER A 220 -33.46 -0.80 -4.49
N LYS A 221 -33.36 -1.78 -3.59
CA LYS A 221 -34.45 -2.50 -2.93
C LYS A 221 -34.06 -2.73 -1.47
N GLU A 222 -34.96 -3.24 -0.65
CA GLU A 222 -34.59 -3.79 0.67
C GLU A 222 -33.37 -4.72 0.53
N GLY A 223 -32.33 -4.50 1.34
CA GLY A 223 -31.09 -5.29 1.27
C GLY A 223 -30.14 -4.93 0.13
N ALA A 224 -30.28 -3.74 -0.46
CA ALA A 224 -29.34 -3.21 -1.44
C ALA A 224 -28.95 -1.74 -1.14
N LEU A 225 -27.70 -1.41 -1.42
CA LEU A 225 -27.03 -0.14 -1.11
C LEU A 225 -26.48 0.48 -2.41
N LEU A 226 -26.60 1.80 -2.56
CA LEU A 226 -26.05 2.54 -3.70
C LEU A 226 -26.57 2.01 -5.06
N GLY A 227 -27.78 1.44 -5.08
CA GLY A 227 -28.47 0.89 -6.26
C GLY A 227 -27.90 -0.42 -6.82
N TYR A 228 -26.66 -0.78 -6.49
CA TYR A 228 -25.96 -1.95 -7.07
C TYR A 228 -25.21 -2.82 -6.06
N GLY A 229 -25.06 -2.40 -4.80
CA GLY A 229 -24.41 -3.16 -3.75
C GLY A 229 -25.41 -4.07 -3.03
N TYR A 230 -25.44 -5.36 -3.33
CA TYR A 230 -26.35 -6.32 -2.71
C TYR A 230 -25.77 -6.86 -1.39
N ILE A 231 -26.56 -6.88 -0.32
CA ILE A 231 -26.14 -7.42 0.97
C ILE A 231 -26.04 -8.95 0.91
N ILE A 232 -24.92 -9.49 1.41
CA ILE A 232 -24.64 -10.91 1.46
C ILE A 232 -24.68 -11.37 2.92
N ASN A 233 -25.38 -12.46 3.19
CA ASN A 233 -25.54 -13.12 4.50
C ASN A 233 -26.21 -12.28 5.61
N GLY A 234 -26.65 -11.04 5.34
CA GLY A 234 -27.29 -10.15 6.31
C GLY A 234 -26.30 -9.23 7.01
N ILE A 235 -26.64 -8.81 8.22
CA ILE A 235 -25.76 -8.05 9.13
C ILE A 235 -25.64 -8.82 10.42
N ARG A 236 -24.43 -8.96 10.96
CA ARG A 236 -24.21 -9.43 12.33
C ARG A 236 -23.80 -8.26 13.20
N ILE A 237 -24.60 -8.00 14.24
CA ILE A 237 -24.19 -7.20 15.39
C ILE A 237 -23.69 -8.19 16.45
N ARG A 238 -22.44 -8.05 16.89
CA ARG A 238 -21.77 -8.93 17.86
C ARG A 238 -21.32 -8.13 19.07
N GLN A 239 -21.58 -8.67 20.25
CA GLN A 239 -21.25 -8.06 21.54
C GLN A 239 -20.17 -8.87 22.25
N VAL A 240 -19.19 -8.18 22.84
CA VAL A 240 -18.26 -8.74 23.83
C VAL A 240 -18.57 -8.15 25.21
N ARG A 241 -18.77 -9.03 26.19
CA ARG A 241 -18.99 -8.73 27.61
C ARG A 241 -17.78 -9.16 28.44
N ILE A 242 -17.64 -8.61 29.64
CA ILE A 242 -16.69 -9.12 30.65
C ILE A 242 -17.38 -9.44 31.97
N VAL A 243 -16.78 -10.37 32.70
CA VAL A 243 -17.23 -10.79 34.03
C VAL A 243 -17.11 -9.60 34.99
N PRO A 244 -18.13 -9.32 35.83
CA PRO A 244 -18.01 -8.32 36.90
C PRO A 244 -16.95 -8.75 37.92
N GLU A 245 -15.98 -7.89 38.18
CA GLU A 245 -15.08 -8.04 39.33
C GLU A 245 -15.59 -7.11 40.46
N VAL A 246 -15.36 -7.47 41.73
CA VAL A 246 -15.71 -6.56 42.85
C VAL A 246 -14.72 -5.39 42.84
N CYS A 247 -15.23 -4.16 42.99
CA CYS A 247 -14.39 -2.97 43.09
C CYS A 247 -13.38 -3.06 44.24
N ARG A 248 -12.25 -2.36 44.10
CA ARG A 248 -11.14 -2.38 45.07
C ARG A 248 -11.62 -2.18 46.52
N PRO A 249 -11.32 -3.10 47.46
CA PRO A 249 -11.66 -2.91 48.88
C PRO A 249 -10.72 -1.93 49.59
N ASP A 250 -9.58 -1.57 48.99
CA ASP A 250 -8.58 -0.63 49.49
C ASP A 250 -8.87 0.86 49.13
N LEU A 251 -10.12 1.18 48.78
CA LEU A 251 -10.54 2.56 48.52
C LEU A 251 -10.55 3.40 49.82
N PRO A 252 -10.02 4.65 49.80
CA PRO A 252 -10.20 5.60 50.91
C PRO A 252 -11.68 5.85 51.22
N GLU A 253 -12.03 6.11 52.49
CA GLU A 253 -13.42 6.25 52.94
C GLU A 253 -14.23 7.29 52.13
N TRP A 254 -13.61 8.41 51.76
CA TRP A 254 -14.24 9.45 50.94
C TRP A 254 -14.54 9.02 49.50
N ALA A 255 -13.78 8.04 48.98
CA ALA A 255 -14.02 7.44 47.67
C ALA A 255 -15.03 6.29 47.76
N ALA A 256 -14.98 5.50 48.84
CA ALA A 256 -15.95 4.44 49.12
C ALA A 256 -17.38 4.99 49.22
N GLN A 257 -17.56 6.19 49.78
CA GLN A 257 -18.85 6.91 49.84
C GLN A 257 -19.44 7.30 48.47
N ALA A 258 -18.67 7.26 47.39
CA ALA A 258 -19.17 7.55 46.04
C ALA A 258 -19.85 6.34 45.38
N PHE A 259 -19.76 5.15 45.97
CA PHE A 259 -20.37 3.92 45.48
C PHE A 259 -21.54 3.50 46.36
N ASP A 260 -22.61 2.99 45.75
CA ASP A 260 -23.68 2.35 46.52
C ASP A 260 -23.23 0.95 46.98
N LEU A 261 -22.59 0.90 48.14
CA LEU A 261 -22.14 -0.31 48.81
C LEU A 261 -23.28 -1.06 49.54
N SER A 262 -24.55 -0.73 49.28
CA SER A 262 -25.70 -1.46 49.85
C SER A 262 -26.02 -2.79 49.15
N GLU A 263 -25.45 -3.04 47.95
CA GLU A 263 -25.48 -4.38 47.38
C GLU A 263 -24.68 -5.36 48.27
N GLU A 264 -25.30 -6.48 48.64
CA GLU A 264 -24.76 -7.55 49.50
C GLU A 264 -23.41 -8.15 49.00
N HIS A 265 -23.06 -7.90 47.74
CA HIS A 265 -21.85 -8.40 47.08
C HIS A 265 -20.82 -7.29 46.77
N GLY A 266 -21.07 -6.05 47.21
CA GLY A 266 -20.25 -4.88 46.95
C GLY A 266 -20.43 -4.30 45.54
N ALA A 267 -19.88 -3.10 45.33
CA ALA A 267 -19.94 -2.42 44.03
C ALA A 267 -19.20 -3.22 42.94
N LYS A 268 -19.82 -3.34 41.76
CA LYS A 268 -19.27 -4.07 40.61
C LYS A 268 -18.42 -3.15 39.74
N CYS A 269 -17.19 -3.58 39.46
CA CYS A 269 -16.24 -2.91 38.58
C CYS A 269 -16.00 -3.73 37.30
N PHE A 270 -15.58 -3.03 36.24
CA PHE A 270 -15.41 -3.57 34.89
C PHE A 270 -14.06 -3.13 34.34
N ASP A 271 -13.11 -4.06 34.28
CA ASP A 271 -11.72 -3.84 33.86
C ASP A 271 -11.58 -3.70 32.33
N ALA A 272 -10.36 -3.39 31.84
CA ALA A 272 -10.01 -3.57 30.44
C ALA A 272 -10.21 -5.04 29.97
N VAL A 273 -10.41 -5.24 28.66
CA VAL A 273 -10.51 -6.58 28.07
C VAL A 273 -9.13 -7.25 28.07
N ARG A 274 -8.92 -8.21 28.98
CA ARG A 274 -7.72 -9.06 29.06
C ARG A 274 -7.83 -10.21 28.08
N ALA A 275 -7.81 -9.90 26.79
CA ALA A 275 -8.01 -10.91 25.75
C ALA A 275 -7.01 -12.09 25.87
N GLY A 276 -7.53 -13.31 25.92
CA GLY A 276 -6.76 -14.52 26.31
C GLY A 276 -5.66 -14.98 25.34
N ALA A 277 -5.41 -14.25 24.25
CA ALA A 277 -4.42 -14.60 23.23
C ALA A 277 -3.78 -13.38 22.55
N ILE A 278 -2.69 -12.88 23.14
CA ILE A 278 -1.51 -12.32 22.44
C ILE A 278 -0.29 -12.38 23.39
N THR A 279 -0.49 -12.06 24.68
CA THR A 279 0.54 -12.15 25.73
C THR A 279 0.49 -13.48 26.51
N SER A 280 0.88 -14.57 25.84
CA SER A 280 1.41 -15.85 26.37
C SER A 280 0.73 -16.64 27.53
N ILE A 281 -0.23 -16.10 28.29
CA ILE A 281 -0.87 -16.78 29.42
C ILE A 281 -2.25 -17.31 29.01
N ARG A 282 -2.26 -18.53 28.46
CA ARG A 282 -3.47 -19.26 28.07
C ARG A 282 -4.32 -19.57 29.31
N GLY A 283 -5.32 -18.73 29.60
CA GLY A 283 -6.27 -18.93 30.70
C GLY A 283 -6.71 -17.67 31.46
N THR A 284 -6.21 -16.48 31.13
CA THR A 284 -6.50 -15.23 31.87
C THR A 284 -7.53 -14.31 31.20
N GLY A 285 -8.44 -14.86 30.39
CA GLY A 285 -9.53 -14.10 29.76
C GLY A 285 -10.60 -13.70 30.78
N ASN A 286 -10.95 -12.41 30.85
CA ASN A 286 -12.06 -11.90 31.66
C ASN A 286 -13.40 -11.79 30.89
N GLU A 287 -13.50 -12.43 29.73
CA GLU A 287 -14.70 -12.48 28.88
C GLU A 287 -15.86 -13.19 29.60
N ASP A 288 -17.03 -12.54 29.65
CA ASP A 288 -18.27 -13.17 30.11
C ASP A 288 -18.87 -14.04 29.00
N ARG A 289 -19.32 -15.23 29.40
CA ARG A 289 -19.87 -16.29 28.54
C ARG A 289 -21.17 -16.88 29.11
N GLU A 290 -21.67 -16.37 30.24
CA GLU A 290 -22.91 -16.86 30.83
C GLU A 290 -24.15 -16.30 30.09
N PRO A 291 -25.21 -17.09 29.87
CA PRO A 291 -26.42 -16.59 29.23
C PRO A 291 -27.12 -15.49 30.06
N PHE A 292 -27.47 -14.38 29.42
CA PHE A 292 -27.94 -13.16 30.10
C PHE A 292 -29.27 -12.61 29.55
N GLY A 293 -29.79 -11.58 30.23
CA GLY A 293 -31.06 -10.93 29.91
C GLY A 293 -32.28 -11.59 30.56
N ALA A 294 -33.46 -11.30 30.01
CA ALA A 294 -34.73 -11.86 30.48
C ALA A 294 -34.79 -13.39 30.33
N ILE A 295 -35.67 -14.03 31.09
CA ILE A 295 -36.00 -15.46 30.93
C ILE A 295 -37.23 -15.58 30.04
N VAL A 296 -37.13 -16.32 28.94
CA VAL A 296 -38.22 -16.59 28.00
C VAL A 296 -38.21 -18.09 27.68
N GLY A 297 -39.33 -18.77 27.93
CA GLY A 297 -39.43 -20.23 27.74
C GLY A 297 -38.66 -21.09 28.77
N GLY A 298 -37.98 -20.47 29.73
CA GLY A 298 -37.12 -21.13 30.73
C GLY A 298 -35.63 -20.87 30.54
N GLU A 299 -35.23 -20.42 29.35
CA GLU A 299 -33.86 -20.03 29.04
C GLU A 299 -33.68 -18.51 29.03
N ARG A 300 -32.43 -18.05 29.08
CA ARG A 300 -32.04 -16.65 28.92
C ARG A 300 -32.11 -16.26 27.45
N VAL A 301 -32.62 -15.05 27.15
CA VAL A 301 -32.81 -14.56 25.77
C VAL A 301 -31.48 -14.47 24.99
N PHE A 302 -30.37 -14.14 25.66
CA PHE A 302 -29.07 -14.02 25.01
C PHE A 302 -28.14 -15.14 25.46
N GLN A 303 -27.65 -15.91 24.48
CA GLN A 303 -26.74 -17.04 24.69
C GLN A 303 -25.40 -16.74 24.02
N TRP A 304 -24.30 -17.14 24.67
CA TRP A 304 -22.96 -16.98 24.11
C TRP A 304 -22.76 -17.96 22.96
N SER A 305 -22.20 -17.48 21.85
CA SER A 305 -21.90 -18.29 20.66
C SER A 305 -20.43 -18.20 20.30
N GLU A 306 -19.84 -19.36 20.03
CA GLU A 306 -18.65 -19.42 19.17
C GLU A 306 -19.04 -18.89 17.79
N ASN A 307 -18.17 -18.10 17.17
CA ASN A 307 -18.33 -17.69 15.78
C ASN A 307 -17.91 -18.86 14.87
N ASP A 308 -18.16 -18.75 13.56
CA ASP A 308 -17.65 -19.77 12.66
C ASP A 308 -16.11 -19.81 12.75
N ALA A 309 -15.50 -21.02 12.74
CA ALA A 309 -14.06 -21.25 12.99
C ALA A 309 -13.06 -20.60 11.98
N TRP A 310 -13.56 -19.76 11.08
CA TRP A 310 -12.82 -19.00 10.07
C TRP A 310 -12.96 -17.48 10.27
N ALA A 311 -13.66 -17.02 11.31
CA ALA A 311 -13.81 -15.61 11.67
C ALA A 311 -12.50 -14.98 12.23
N ALA A 312 -12.39 -13.66 12.17
CA ALA A 312 -11.17 -12.93 12.48
C ALA A 312 -11.16 -12.25 13.86
N TRP A 313 -10.02 -12.35 14.57
CA TRP A 313 -9.69 -11.43 15.67
C TRP A 313 -9.78 -9.98 15.18
N THR A 314 -10.26 -9.08 16.04
CA THR A 314 -10.55 -7.69 15.68
C THR A 314 -9.76 -6.73 16.55
N LEU A 315 -8.77 -6.07 15.94
CA LEU A 315 -7.95 -5.03 16.55
C LEU A 315 -8.58 -3.66 16.28
N THR A 316 -8.69 -2.82 17.32
CA THR A 316 -9.38 -1.53 17.32
C THR A 316 -8.49 -0.42 17.94
N GLU A 317 -9.05 0.66 18.49
CA GLU A 317 -8.23 1.73 19.10
C GLU A 317 -7.83 1.42 20.55
N LEU A 318 -8.67 0.70 21.33
CA LEU A 318 -8.40 0.37 22.73
C LEU A 318 -7.82 -1.04 22.94
N ALA A 319 -8.35 -2.06 22.26
CA ALA A 319 -7.98 -3.46 22.51
C ALA A 319 -7.98 -4.37 21.26
N SER A 320 -7.85 -5.69 21.48
CA SER A 320 -7.94 -6.74 20.47
C SER A 320 -8.90 -7.80 20.96
N TYR A 321 -9.96 -8.07 20.19
CA TYR A 321 -11.10 -8.87 20.62
C TYR A 321 -11.18 -10.20 19.85
N PRO A 322 -11.59 -11.31 20.49
CA PRO A 322 -11.84 -12.58 19.79
C PRO A 322 -12.99 -12.42 18.77
N PRO A 323 -13.18 -13.38 17.84
CA PRO A 323 -14.32 -13.37 16.93
C PRO A 323 -15.65 -13.76 17.60
N ASP A 324 -15.62 -14.37 18.78
CA ASP A 324 -16.77 -14.98 19.48
C ASP A 324 -17.60 -13.96 20.28
N GLY A 325 -18.74 -14.36 20.84
CA GLY A 325 -19.56 -13.51 21.72
C GLY A 325 -21.06 -13.72 21.55
N TYR A 326 -21.84 -12.73 21.94
CA TYR A 326 -23.30 -12.74 21.80
C TYR A 326 -23.66 -12.11 20.46
N MET A 327 -24.58 -12.72 19.70
CA MET A 327 -24.80 -12.39 18.28
C MET A 327 -26.26 -12.07 17.98
N MET A 328 -26.44 -11.00 17.22
CA MET A 328 -27.70 -10.43 16.78
C MET A 328 -27.66 -10.36 15.24
N ASP A 329 -28.15 -11.42 14.59
CA ASP A 329 -28.17 -11.55 13.13
C ASP A 329 -29.45 -10.92 12.55
N LEU A 330 -29.28 -9.91 11.69
CA LEU A 330 -30.36 -9.21 10.99
C LEU A 330 -30.50 -9.73 9.55
N PRO A 331 -31.73 -10.04 9.08
CA PRO A 331 -31.97 -10.57 7.74
C PRO A 331 -31.70 -9.51 6.67
N ALA A 332 -31.11 -9.90 5.54
CA ALA A 332 -30.82 -8.96 4.44
C ALA A 332 -32.08 -8.39 3.76
N PHE A 333 -33.10 -9.22 3.53
CA PHE A 333 -34.24 -8.90 2.64
C PHE A 333 -35.59 -8.89 3.39
N ASN A 334 -35.61 -8.37 4.62
CA ASN A 334 -36.85 -8.25 5.41
C ASN A 334 -36.71 -7.15 6.47
N ALA A 335 -37.07 -5.92 6.11
CA ALA A 335 -36.93 -4.74 6.97
C ALA A 335 -37.73 -4.86 8.28
N THR A 336 -38.97 -5.38 8.24
CA THR A 336 -39.82 -5.49 9.44
C THR A 336 -39.27 -6.49 10.45
N LYS A 337 -38.84 -7.68 10.01
CA LYS A 337 -38.19 -8.66 10.90
C LYS A 337 -36.87 -8.13 11.45
N ALA A 338 -36.09 -7.36 10.69
CA ALA A 338 -34.89 -6.72 11.21
C ALA A 338 -35.22 -5.73 12.33
N LEU A 339 -36.23 -4.88 12.14
CA LEU A 339 -36.72 -3.94 13.16
C LEU A 339 -37.23 -4.66 14.41
N ASP A 340 -38.00 -5.75 14.26
CA ASP A 340 -38.50 -6.56 15.37
C ASP A 340 -37.35 -7.19 16.19
N VAL A 341 -36.29 -7.67 15.52
CA VAL A 341 -35.09 -8.19 16.19
C VAL A 341 -34.36 -7.07 16.96
N ILE A 342 -34.15 -5.90 16.36
CA ILE A 342 -33.57 -4.72 17.05
C ILE A 342 -34.40 -4.32 18.28
N ASN A 343 -35.73 -4.26 18.12
CA ASN A 343 -36.65 -3.91 19.19
C ASN A 343 -36.63 -4.92 20.35
N LEU A 344 -36.55 -6.22 20.05
CA LEU A 344 -36.41 -7.28 21.05
C LEU A 344 -35.08 -7.18 21.80
N HIS A 345 -33.96 -6.95 21.09
CA HIS A 345 -32.64 -6.87 21.69
C HIS A 345 -32.49 -5.66 22.63
N GLN A 346 -32.96 -4.47 22.21
CA GLN A 346 -32.96 -3.30 23.10
C GLN A 346 -33.91 -3.48 24.29
N LYS A 347 -35.12 -4.03 24.07
CA LYS A 347 -36.11 -4.26 25.15
C LYS A 347 -35.59 -5.20 26.25
N HIS A 348 -34.74 -6.16 25.89
CA HIS A 348 -34.15 -7.10 26.85
C HIS A 348 -32.75 -6.70 27.35
N GLY A 349 -32.26 -5.51 26.98
CA GLY A 349 -31.00 -4.95 27.48
C GLY A 349 -29.77 -5.66 26.91
N PHE A 350 -29.72 -5.89 25.59
CA PHE A 350 -28.57 -6.52 24.93
C PHE A 350 -27.26 -5.78 25.24
N PHE A 351 -27.21 -4.46 25.03
CA PHE A 351 -26.10 -3.61 25.48
C PHE A 351 -26.33 -3.07 26.89
N ASP A 352 -25.27 -3.09 27.71
CA ASP A 352 -25.27 -2.76 29.14
C ASP A 352 -23.86 -2.36 29.63
N VAL A 353 -23.69 -2.15 30.93
CA VAL A 353 -22.41 -1.73 31.54
C VAL A 353 -21.33 -2.85 31.52
N GLN A 354 -21.72 -4.12 31.39
CA GLN A 354 -20.79 -5.25 31.20
C GLN A 354 -20.24 -5.34 29.77
N THR A 355 -20.88 -4.69 28.81
CA THR A 355 -20.43 -4.62 27.43
C THR A 355 -19.11 -3.85 27.34
N ARG A 356 -18.15 -4.40 26.58
CA ARG A 356 -16.83 -3.79 26.29
C ARG A 356 -16.63 -3.44 24.83
N ALA A 357 -17.35 -4.10 23.92
CA ALA A 357 -17.46 -3.67 22.53
C ALA A 357 -18.71 -4.22 21.85
N ALA A 358 -19.25 -3.41 20.93
CA ALA A 358 -20.24 -3.81 19.94
C ALA A 358 -19.63 -3.69 18.53
N PHE A 359 -19.62 -4.78 17.78
CA PHE A 359 -19.14 -4.87 16.41
C PHE A 359 -20.30 -5.04 15.46
N LEU A 360 -20.31 -4.29 14.36
CA LEU A 360 -21.23 -4.50 13.24
C LEU A 360 -20.42 -4.93 12.02
N SER A 361 -20.65 -6.16 11.55
CA SER A 361 -20.12 -6.66 10.28
C SER A 361 -21.24 -6.73 9.24
N LEU A 362 -21.03 -6.04 8.12
CA LEU A 362 -21.90 -5.99 6.94
C LEU A 362 -21.05 -6.30 5.71
N VAL A 363 -21.54 -7.19 4.82
CA VAL A 363 -20.85 -7.50 3.56
C VAL A 363 -21.75 -7.21 2.37
N THR A 364 -21.22 -6.46 1.42
CA THR A 364 -21.95 -5.96 0.25
C THR A 364 -21.22 -6.36 -1.03
N TYR A 365 -21.93 -6.85 -2.06
CA TYR A 365 -21.36 -7.24 -3.34
C TYR A 365 -21.86 -6.34 -4.47
N ASN A 366 -20.92 -5.76 -5.23
CA ASN A 366 -21.24 -4.97 -6.42
C ASN A 366 -20.90 -5.77 -7.69
N PRO A 367 -21.90 -6.26 -8.46
CA PRO A 367 -21.68 -7.09 -9.65
C PRO A 367 -21.11 -6.29 -10.83
N ASN A 368 -21.31 -4.97 -10.90
CA ASN A 368 -20.76 -4.14 -11.97
C ASN A 368 -19.23 -4.00 -11.87
N LEU A 369 -18.68 -4.22 -10.66
CA LEU A 369 -17.25 -4.14 -10.37
C LEU A 369 -16.65 -5.49 -9.97
N ASN A 370 -17.47 -6.54 -9.85
CA ASN A 370 -17.10 -7.86 -9.32
C ASN A 370 -16.34 -7.80 -7.98
N MET A 371 -16.72 -6.86 -7.11
CA MET A 371 -16.06 -6.60 -5.83
C MET A 371 -17.01 -6.80 -4.64
N LEU A 372 -16.52 -7.57 -3.65
CA LEU A 372 -17.03 -7.58 -2.29
C LEU A 372 -16.49 -6.35 -1.55
N LEU A 373 -17.33 -5.80 -0.67
CA LEU A 373 -17.00 -4.75 0.28
C LEU A 373 -17.42 -5.21 1.67
N ILE A 374 -16.42 -5.51 2.49
CA ILE A 374 -16.53 -5.84 3.90
C ILE A 374 -16.51 -4.54 4.69
N THR A 375 -17.58 -4.27 5.43
CA THR A 375 -17.74 -3.11 6.31
C THR A 375 -17.76 -3.59 7.75
N ARG A 376 -16.82 -3.11 8.56
CA ARG A 376 -16.75 -3.30 10.01
C ARG A 376 -16.88 -1.96 10.71
N LEU A 377 -17.83 -1.84 11.62
CA LEU A 377 -17.92 -0.74 12.59
C LEU A 377 -17.70 -1.32 13.99
N ALA A 378 -16.99 -0.60 14.86
CA ALA A 378 -16.74 -1.04 16.23
C ALA A 378 -16.96 0.12 17.21
N ALA A 379 -17.89 -0.05 18.14
CA ALA A 379 -18.10 0.84 19.29
C ALA A 379 -17.47 0.17 20.52
N GLU A 380 -16.38 0.72 21.03
CA GLU A 380 -15.66 0.22 22.21
C GLU A 380 -16.16 0.95 23.47
N MET A 381 -16.74 0.21 24.42
CA MET A 381 -17.19 0.74 25.72
C MET A 381 -15.99 0.72 26.68
N SER A 382 -15.50 1.91 27.05
CA SER A 382 -14.24 2.03 27.79
C SER A 382 -14.38 1.75 29.29
N GLU A 383 -13.27 1.43 29.96
CA GLU A 383 -13.19 1.33 31.43
C GLU A 383 -13.43 2.67 32.14
N PHE A 384 -13.11 3.79 31.48
CA PHE A 384 -13.38 5.16 31.96
C PHE A 384 -14.79 5.67 31.59
N GLY A 385 -15.63 4.80 31.01
CA GLY A 385 -16.97 5.13 30.53
C GLY A 385 -17.01 5.71 29.12
N GLY A 386 -18.23 5.87 28.61
CA GLY A 386 -18.48 6.31 27.24
C GLY A 386 -18.05 5.32 26.16
N ILE A 387 -18.25 5.72 24.91
CA ILE A 387 -17.98 4.92 23.71
C ILE A 387 -16.87 5.57 22.87
N VAL A 388 -15.95 4.74 22.37
CA VAL A 388 -14.95 5.09 21.36
C VAL A 388 -15.28 4.35 20.07
N THR A 389 -15.65 5.06 19.02
CA THR A 389 -16.03 4.46 17.73
C THR A 389 -14.86 4.39 16.75
N SER A 390 -14.76 3.26 16.03
CA SER A 390 -13.86 3.08 14.89
C SER A 390 -14.57 2.38 13.73
N SER A 391 -13.96 2.42 12.54
CA SER A 391 -14.54 1.86 11.30
C SER A 391 -13.45 1.34 10.35
N SER A 392 -13.73 0.24 9.67
CA SER A 392 -12.85 -0.38 8.66
C SER A 392 -13.66 -0.82 7.44
N PHE A 393 -13.27 -0.36 6.26
CA PHE A 393 -13.88 -0.70 4.98
C PHE A 393 -12.83 -1.41 4.10
N GLN A 394 -13.11 -2.63 3.66
CA GLN A 394 -12.15 -3.48 2.94
C GLN A 394 -12.78 -4.06 1.67
N SER A 395 -12.15 -3.79 0.52
CA SER A 395 -12.58 -4.28 -0.79
C SER A 395 -11.84 -5.55 -1.20
N VAL A 396 -12.55 -6.57 -1.69
CA VAL A 396 -11.95 -7.80 -2.22
C VAL A 396 -12.58 -8.14 -3.58
N PRO A 397 -11.79 -8.31 -4.66
CA PRO A 397 -12.32 -8.82 -5.93
C PRO A 397 -12.75 -10.28 -5.78
N LEU A 398 -13.97 -10.62 -6.19
CA LEU A 398 -14.50 -11.99 -6.05
C LEU A 398 -13.80 -12.97 -7.00
N PHE A 399 -13.49 -12.52 -8.23
CA PHE A 399 -12.63 -13.25 -9.17
C PHE A 399 -11.41 -12.41 -9.54
N VAL A 400 -10.21 -12.89 -9.21
CA VAL A 400 -8.95 -12.16 -9.44
C VAL A 400 -8.53 -12.17 -10.91
N TYR A 401 -8.70 -13.29 -11.60
CA TYR A 401 -8.22 -13.49 -12.97
C TYR A 401 -9.39 -13.44 -13.99
N ASP A 402 -10.27 -12.44 -13.85
CA ASP A 402 -11.44 -12.28 -14.72
C ASP A 402 -11.16 -11.42 -15.97
N GLY A 403 -11.86 -11.72 -17.05
CA GLY A 403 -11.77 -11.05 -18.35
C GLY A 403 -10.37 -11.01 -18.96
N PHE A 404 -10.21 -10.12 -19.96
CA PHE A 404 -8.94 -9.92 -20.66
C PHE A 404 -7.80 -9.46 -19.73
N TRP A 405 -8.10 -8.58 -18.78
CA TRP A 405 -7.10 -8.01 -17.87
C TRP A 405 -6.60 -9.03 -16.84
N GLY A 406 -7.48 -9.89 -16.32
CA GLY A 406 -7.08 -10.98 -15.41
C GLY A 406 -6.24 -12.06 -16.10
N VAL A 407 -6.56 -12.41 -17.34
CA VAL A 407 -5.72 -13.32 -18.15
C VAL A 407 -4.34 -12.69 -18.44
N MET A 408 -4.29 -11.39 -18.74
CA MET A 408 -3.03 -10.66 -18.89
C MET A 408 -2.22 -10.61 -17.59
N GLN A 409 -2.86 -10.33 -16.44
CA GLN A 409 -2.20 -10.39 -15.13
C GLN A 409 -1.56 -11.76 -14.89
N LEU A 410 -2.33 -12.84 -15.08
CA LEU A 410 -1.84 -14.21 -14.88
C LEU A 410 -0.62 -14.52 -15.76
N ALA A 411 -0.62 -14.07 -17.02
CA ALA A 411 0.51 -14.22 -17.93
C ALA A 411 1.76 -13.45 -17.47
N PHE A 412 1.61 -12.20 -17.01
CA PHE A 412 2.73 -11.40 -16.51
C PHE A 412 3.26 -11.88 -15.15
N GLU A 413 2.38 -12.32 -14.25
CA GLU A 413 2.79 -12.95 -12.98
C GLU A 413 3.54 -14.28 -13.22
N ALA A 414 3.10 -15.10 -14.18
CA ALA A 414 3.82 -16.32 -14.58
C ALA A 414 5.21 -16.00 -15.17
N LEU A 415 5.33 -15.01 -16.05
CA LEU A 415 6.62 -14.56 -16.60
C LEU A 415 7.54 -13.97 -15.53
N PHE A 416 7.00 -13.21 -14.58
CA PHE A 416 7.72 -12.73 -13.40
C PHE A 416 8.28 -13.89 -12.56
N LEU A 417 7.46 -14.91 -12.25
CA LEU A 417 7.87 -16.09 -11.48
C LEU A 417 8.95 -16.91 -12.20
N LEU A 418 8.89 -17.05 -13.53
CA LEU A 418 9.92 -17.72 -14.32
C LEU A 418 11.27 -16.99 -14.26
N VAL A 419 11.27 -15.65 -14.33
CA VAL A 419 12.51 -14.85 -14.23
C VAL A 419 13.02 -14.82 -12.77
N LEU A 420 12.14 -14.82 -11.78
CA LEU A 420 12.49 -14.99 -10.36
C LEU A 420 13.19 -16.33 -10.11
N LEU A 421 12.60 -17.43 -10.58
CA LEU A 421 13.13 -18.78 -10.41
C LEU A 421 14.55 -18.89 -10.98
N LYS A 422 14.82 -18.31 -12.15
CA LYS A 422 16.17 -18.22 -12.72
C LYS A 422 17.16 -17.54 -11.76
N PHE A 423 16.82 -16.35 -11.22
CA PHE A 423 17.71 -15.65 -10.29
C PHE A 423 17.90 -16.39 -8.96
N VAL A 424 16.89 -17.11 -8.48
CA VAL A 424 16.98 -17.96 -7.28
C VAL A 424 17.92 -19.15 -7.56
N LEU A 425 17.78 -19.84 -8.69
CA LEU A 425 18.67 -20.94 -9.08
C LEU A 425 20.13 -20.49 -9.23
N GLU A 426 20.38 -19.32 -9.81
CA GLU A 426 21.73 -18.73 -9.91
C GLU A 426 22.34 -18.51 -8.50
N GLU A 427 21.62 -17.88 -7.57
CA GLU A 427 22.13 -17.61 -6.20
C GLU A 427 22.15 -18.84 -5.29
N VAL A 428 21.27 -19.83 -5.46
CA VAL A 428 21.37 -21.14 -4.79
C VAL A 428 22.63 -21.87 -5.26
N GLY A 429 22.97 -21.78 -6.54
CA GLY A 429 24.25 -22.25 -7.08
C GLY A 429 25.45 -21.61 -6.36
N TRP A 430 25.43 -20.29 -6.17
CA TRP A 430 26.45 -19.58 -5.40
C TRP A 430 26.46 -19.99 -3.92
N ALA A 431 25.31 -20.19 -3.28
CA ALA A 431 25.19 -20.60 -1.88
C ALA A 431 25.82 -21.98 -1.62
N LEU A 432 25.57 -22.95 -2.50
CA LEU A 432 26.15 -24.29 -2.40
C LEU A 432 27.69 -24.28 -2.55
N HIS A 433 28.23 -23.41 -3.41
CA HIS A 433 29.68 -23.27 -3.61
C HIS A 433 30.38 -22.50 -2.48
N LEU A 434 29.78 -21.42 -1.96
CA LEU A 434 30.40 -20.57 -0.93
C LEU A 434 30.11 -21.03 0.52
N ARG A 435 29.06 -21.83 0.73
CA ARG A 435 28.56 -22.28 2.05
C ARG A 435 28.41 -21.08 3.00
N ALA A 436 28.98 -21.12 4.21
CA ALA A 436 28.90 -20.04 5.20
C ALA A 436 29.36 -18.66 4.68
N ARG A 437 30.25 -18.59 3.67
CA ARG A 437 30.66 -17.31 3.06
C ARG A 437 29.55 -16.63 2.24
N PHE A 438 28.46 -17.34 1.92
CA PHE A 438 27.29 -16.76 1.26
C PHE A 438 26.55 -15.75 2.15
N LEU A 439 26.56 -15.91 3.48
CA LEU A 439 25.87 -14.98 4.39
C LEU A 439 26.43 -13.54 4.32
N TYR A 440 27.69 -13.38 3.94
CA TYR A 440 28.33 -12.08 3.70
C TYR A 440 28.00 -11.48 2.33
N ARG A 441 27.32 -12.23 1.43
CA ARG A 441 26.90 -11.78 0.10
C ARG A 441 25.52 -11.11 0.18
N PHE A 442 25.50 -9.85 0.61
CA PHE A 442 24.30 -8.99 0.71
C PHE A 442 23.35 -9.10 -0.51
N GLN A 443 23.90 -9.09 -1.74
CA GLN A 443 23.13 -9.22 -2.99
C GLN A 443 22.38 -10.56 -3.15
N GLY A 444 22.90 -11.64 -2.56
CA GLY A 444 22.25 -12.96 -2.55
C GLY A 444 21.10 -13.02 -1.54
N MET A 445 21.31 -12.47 -0.33
CA MET A 445 20.24 -12.35 0.67
C MET A 445 19.02 -11.59 0.14
N PHE A 446 19.23 -10.59 -0.74
CA PHE A 446 18.15 -9.85 -1.39
C PHE A 446 17.32 -10.66 -2.42
N ILE A 447 17.84 -11.71 -3.09
CA ILE A 447 16.96 -12.58 -3.91
C ILE A 447 16.14 -13.52 -3.03
N LEU A 448 16.73 -14.01 -1.93
CA LEU A 448 16.05 -14.91 -1.01
C LEU A 448 14.92 -14.20 -0.25
N LEU A 449 15.11 -12.93 0.11
CA LEU A 449 14.06 -12.07 0.65
C LEU A 449 12.93 -11.81 -0.36
N VAL A 450 13.27 -11.45 -1.61
CA VAL A 450 12.26 -11.29 -2.68
C VAL A 450 11.48 -12.59 -2.90
N PHE A 451 12.16 -13.74 -2.89
CA PHE A 451 11.52 -15.05 -3.03
C PHE A 451 10.61 -15.39 -1.85
N SER A 452 11.04 -15.19 -0.60
CA SER A 452 10.19 -15.48 0.58
C SER A 452 8.96 -14.59 0.66
N LEU A 453 9.07 -13.31 0.30
CA LEU A 453 7.92 -12.39 0.21
C LEU A 453 6.94 -12.82 -0.89
N VAL A 454 7.43 -13.27 -2.06
CA VAL A 454 6.59 -13.81 -3.13
C VAL A 454 5.90 -15.12 -2.70
N CYS A 455 6.58 -16.01 -1.98
CA CYS A 455 5.97 -17.20 -1.41
C CYS A 455 4.90 -16.86 -0.36
N ALA A 456 5.09 -15.82 0.45
CA ALA A 456 4.07 -15.35 1.41
C ALA A 456 2.83 -14.79 0.70
N VAL A 457 3.00 -14.01 -0.38
CA VAL A 457 1.90 -13.52 -1.23
C VAL A 457 1.14 -14.70 -1.87
N ALA A 458 1.86 -15.69 -2.41
CA ALA A 458 1.24 -16.88 -3.00
C ALA A 458 0.45 -17.69 -1.96
N LEU A 459 0.97 -17.82 -0.73
CA LEU A 459 0.27 -18.46 0.38
C LEU A 459 -1.03 -17.72 0.75
N LEU A 460 -0.96 -16.40 0.94
CA LEU A 460 -2.11 -15.56 1.30
C LEU A 460 -3.21 -15.58 0.23
N ARG A 461 -2.83 -15.55 -1.05
CA ARG A 461 -3.79 -15.72 -2.16
C ARG A 461 -4.41 -17.13 -2.18
N ALA A 462 -3.61 -18.17 -1.94
CA ALA A 462 -4.11 -19.54 -1.90
C ALA A 462 -5.08 -19.76 -0.73
N THR A 463 -4.79 -19.24 0.47
CA THR A 463 -5.71 -19.32 1.62
C THR A 463 -6.96 -18.47 1.41
N GLY A 464 -6.84 -17.27 0.87
CA GLY A 464 -8.00 -16.42 0.52
C GLY A 464 -8.91 -17.06 -0.52
N ALA A 465 -8.36 -17.60 -1.61
CA ALA A 465 -9.12 -18.31 -2.64
C ALA A 465 -9.77 -19.60 -2.10
N ALA A 466 -9.05 -20.37 -1.27
CA ALA A 466 -9.60 -21.56 -0.62
C ALA A 466 -10.74 -21.22 0.37
N ALA A 467 -10.64 -20.09 1.08
CA ALA A 467 -11.71 -19.61 1.96
C ALA A 467 -12.97 -19.22 1.16
N ILE A 468 -12.83 -18.44 0.07
CA ILE A 468 -13.94 -18.10 -0.83
C ILE A 468 -14.60 -19.38 -1.38
N ALA A 469 -13.80 -20.31 -1.89
CA ALA A 469 -14.30 -21.57 -2.45
C ALA A 469 -15.01 -22.44 -1.38
N GLY A 470 -14.42 -22.58 -0.20
CA GLY A 470 -15.02 -23.31 0.93
C GLY A 470 -16.39 -22.75 1.32
N GLN A 471 -16.55 -21.42 1.32
CA GLN A 471 -17.85 -20.80 1.59
C GLN A 471 -18.90 -21.08 0.51
N THR A 472 -18.50 -21.27 -0.76
CA THR A 472 -19.43 -21.69 -1.83
C THR A 472 -19.83 -23.16 -1.71
N PHE A 473 -18.90 -24.08 -1.39
CA PHE A 473 -19.22 -25.51 -1.28
C PHE A 473 -20.19 -25.81 -0.13
N ILE A 474 -20.00 -25.19 1.04
CA ILE A 474 -20.92 -25.32 2.18
C ILE A 474 -22.34 -24.81 1.83
N GLY A 475 -22.45 -23.84 0.92
CA GLY A 475 -23.75 -23.33 0.46
C GLY A 475 -24.55 -24.32 -0.40
N GLU A 476 -23.89 -25.24 -1.11
CA GLU A 476 -24.55 -26.15 -2.04
C GLU A 476 -25.20 -27.33 -1.31
N GLU A 477 -24.52 -27.90 -0.31
CA GLU A 477 -25.07 -28.95 0.56
C GLU A 477 -26.31 -28.46 1.33
N GLN A 478 -26.27 -27.20 1.79
CA GLN A 478 -27.39 -26.59 2.53
C GLN A 478 -28.58 -26.23 1.62
N ARG A 479 -28.35 -25.95 0.32
CA ARG A 479 -29.42 -25.71 -0.67
C ARG A 479 -30.34 -26.92 -0.87
N THR A 480 -29.79 -28.14 -0.83
CA THR A 480 -30.58 -29.38 -0.94
C THR A 480 -31.42 -29.70 0.29
N ALA A 481 -31.23 -29.02 1.43
CA ALA A 481 -31.86 -29.39 2.69
C ALA A 481 -33.19 -28.67 2.99
N SER A 482 -33.41 -27.43 2.53
CA SER A 482 -34.67 -26.67 2.78
C SER A 482 -34.84 -25.45 1.86
N SER A 483 -35.64 -25.58 0.81
CA SER A 483 -35.86 -24.57 -0.24
C SER A 483 -36.61 -23.28 0.17
N THR A 484 -36.80 -23.03 1.48
CA THR A 484 -37.46 -21.83 2.03
C THR A 484 -36.70 -21.15 3.17
N ALA A 485 -35.56 -21.69 3.62
CA ALA A 485 -34.85 -21.21 4.83
C ALA A 485 -33.37 -20.83 4.61
N VAL A 486 -32.82 -21.04 3.41
CA VAL A 486 -31.37 -21.04 3.14
C VAL A 486 -30.66 -19.67 3.22
N HIS A 487 -31.39 -18.57 3.47
CA HIS A 487 -30.83 -17.20 3.51
C HIS A 487 -30.60 -16.61 4.92
N THR A 488 -30.58 -17.43 5.99
CA THR A 488 -30.73 -16.92 7.38
C THR A 488 -29.53 -17.05 8.34
N LYS A 489 -28.40 -17.67 7.97
CA LYS A 489 -27.19 -17.67 8.84
C LYS A 489 -26.16 -16.67 8.33
N PHE A 490 -25.75 -15.71 9.17
CA PHE A 490 -24.62 -14.84 8.83
C PHE A 490 -23.31 -15.63 8.81
N LYS A 491 -22.41 -15.25 7.88
CA LYS A 491 -21.10 -15.86 7.61
C LYS A 491 -20.04 -14.75 7.54
N ASP A 492 -19.07 -14.80 8.45
CA ASP A 492 -18.05 -13.78 8.75
C ASP A 492 -16.93 -13.74 7.69
N LEU A 493 -17.16 -13.02 6.58
CA LEU A 493 -16.22 -12.94 5.44
C LEU A 493 -14.92 -12.15 5.74
N ASP A 494 -14.73 -11.70 6.97
CA ASP A 494 -13.79 -10.63 7.31
C ASP A 494 -12.32 -11.09 7.25
N ASN A 495 -12.06 -12.38 7.50
CA ASN A 495 -10.71 -12.95 7.37
C ASN A 495 -10.20 -12.95 5.91
N ILE A 496 -11.11 -12.96 4.92
CA ILE A 496 -10.74 -12.83 3.49
C ILE A 496 -10.25 -11.41 3.22
N GLY A 497 -10.91 -10.40 3.80
CA GLY A 497 -10.46 -9.01 3.80
C GLY A 497 -9.09 -8.86 4.47
N TYR A 498 -8.90 -9.46 5.65
CA TYR A 498 -7.62 -9.47 6.36
C TYR A 498 -6.47 -10.07 5.52
N PHE A 499 -6.66 -11.27 4.93
CA PHE A 499 -5.65 -11.86 4.05
C PHE A 499 -5.35 -10.98 2.83
N ARG A 500 -6.36 -10.29 2.28
CA ARG A 500 -6.16 -9.38 1.15
C ARG A 500 -5.37 -8.12 1.53
N VAL A 501 -5.69 -7.51 2.68
CA VAL A 501 -4.91 -6.37 3.22
C VAL A 501 -3.45 -6.77 3.46
N MET A 502 -3.21 -7.98 3.96
CA MET A 502 -1.84 -8.49 4.15
C MET A 502 -1.13 -8.82 2.83
N GLU A 503 -1.84 -9.30 1.79
CA GLU A 503 -1.29 -9.44 0.43
C GLU A 503 -0.82 -8.07 -0.11
N ASP A 504 -1.68 -7.05 -0.03
CA ASP A 504 -1.40 -5.71 -0.52
C ASP A 504 -0.26 -5.03 0.27
N ASN A 505 -0.20 -5.20 1.60
CA ASN A 505 0.91 -4.72 2.43
C ASN A 505 2.25 -5.35 2.03
N ILE A 506 2.30 -6.68 1.88
CA ILE A 506 3.53 -7.38 1.50
C ILE A 506 3.95 -7.03 0.07
N LEU A 507 3.01 -6.87 -0.85
CA LEU A 507 3.30 -6.42 -2.23
C LEU A 507 3.79 -4.97 -2.28
N GLY A 508 3.30 -4.09 -1.40
CA GLY A 508 3.84 -2.75 -1.20
C GLY A 508 5.33 -2.80 -0.83
N VAL A 509 5.69 -3.55 0.21
CA VAL A 509 7.10 -3.75 0.61
C VAL A 509 7.93 -4.39 -0.50
N LEU A 510 7.41 -5.43 -1.16
CA LEU A 510 8.08 -6.13 -2.24
C LEU A 510 8.41 -5.21 -3.42
N SER A 511 7.48 -4.30 -3.79
CA SER A 511 7.71 -3.32 -4.85
C SER A 511 8.91 -2.43 -4.54
N VAL A 512 9.00 -1.88 -3.32
CA VAL A 512 10.12 -1.05 -2.86
C VAL A 512 11.43 -1.84 -2.89
N VAL A 513 11.44 -3.09 -2.40
CA VAL A 513 12.65 -3.95 -2.41
C VAL A 513 13.14 -4.24 -3.83
N ILE A 514 12.25 -4.50 -4.78
CA ILE A 514 12.58 -4.75 -6.19
C ILE A 514 13.15 -3.47 -6.85
N TYR A 515 12.50 -2.32 -6.68
CA TYR A 515 12.97 -1.06 -7.26
C TYR A 515 14.28 -0.54 -6.61
N LEU A 516 14.46 -0.68 -5.30
CA LEU A 516 15.74 -0.40 -4.63
C LEU A 516 16.87 -1.30 -5.17
N ARG A 517 16.57 -2.58 -5.42
CA ARG A 517 17.55 -3.49 -6.03
C ARG A 517 17.84 -3.17 -7.49
N PHE A 518 16.91 -2.59 -8.25
CA PHE A 518 17.22 -2.06 -9.57
C PHE A 518 18.25 -0.94 -9.49
N PHE A 519 18.06 0.02 -8.59
CA PHE A 519 19.00 1.11 -8.33
C PHE A 519 20.40 0.58 -7.97
N LEU A 520 20.50 -0.49 -7.17
CA LEU A 520 21.78 -1.15 -6.86
C LEU A 520 22.44 -1.83 -8.08
N HIS A 521 21.69 -2.32 -9.07
CA HIS A 521 22.27 -2.81 -10.32
C HIS A 521 22.76 -1.65 -11.20
N LEU A 522 22.00 -0.56 -11.28
CA LEU A 522 22.39 0.65 -12.00
C LEU A 522 23.63 1.32 -11.38
N ALA A 523 23.76 1.30 -10.05
CA ALA A 523 24.93 1.78 -9.30
C ALA A 523 26.24 1.04 -9.63
N ASN A 524 26.19 -0.13 -10.29
CA ASN A 524 27.38 -0.83 -10.78
C ASN A 524 27.81 -0.38 -12.20
N SER A 525 27.08 0.54 -12.84
CA SER A 525 27.51 1.20 -14.08
C SER A 525 28.68 2.15 -13.84
N THR A 526 29.51 2.38 -14.86
CA THR A 526 30.70 3.24 -14.76
C THR A 526 30.40 4.65 -14.28
N VAL A 527 29.27 5.24 -14.71
CA VAL A 527 28.85 6.59 -14.31
C VAL A 527 28.35 6.62 -12.86
N LEU A 528 27.42 5.74 -12.49
CA LEU A 528 26.76 5.79 -11.18
C LEU A 528 27.61 5.21 -10.05
N LYS A 529 28.62 4.38 -10.36
CA LYS A 529 29.57 3.82 -9.38
C LYS A 529 30.32 4.92 -8.61
N HIS A 530 30.64 6.04 -9.26
CA HIS A 530 31.27 7.19 -8.61
C HIS A 530 30.33 7.87 -7.61
N ILE A 531 29.08 8.12 -8.00
CA ILE A 531 28.04 8.71 -7.14
C ILE A 531 27.74 7.78 -5.94
N TYR A 532 27.67 6.46 -6.17
CA TYR A 532 27.50 5.48 -5.10
C TYR A 532 28.72 5.42 -4.16
N GLY A 533 29.94 5.58 -4.67
CA GLY A 533 31.16 5.68 -3.86
C GLY A 533 31.14 6.90 -2.93
N MET A 534 30.84 8.08 -3.48
CA MET A 534 30.64 9.32 -2.73
C MET A 534 29.56 9.15 -1.64
N LEU A 535 28.35 8.70 -2.02
CA LEU A 535 27.23 8.50 -1.10
C LEU A 535 27.57 7.50 0.01
N ARG A 536 28.27 6.41 -0.33
CA ARG A 536 28.72 5.41 0.66
C ARG A 536 29.73 5.99 1.65
N SER A 537 30.63 6.88 1.21
CA SER A 537 31.56 7.57 2.12
C SER A 537 30.81 8.54 3.03
N ALA A 538 29.93 9.37 2.45
CA ALA A 538 29.10 10.33 3.19
C ALA A 538 28.22 9.64 4.25
N LEU A 539 27.64 8.47 3.95
CA LEU A 539 26.85 7.71 4.92
C LEU A 539 27.63 7.34 6.19
N PHE A 540 28.95 7.11 6.12
CA PHE A 540 29.76 6.83 7.31
C PHE A 540 30.07 8.09 8.14
N GLU A 541 30.19 9.26 7.51
CA GLU A 541 30.33 10.55 8.22
C GLU A 541 28.98 11.04 8.80
N ILE A 542 27.87 10.75 8.13
CA ILE A 542 26.50 11.08 8.56
C ILE A 542 26.05 10.24 9.76
N LEU A 543 26.40 8.95 9.83
CA LEU A 543 25.82 8.01 10.80
C LEU A 543 26.04 8.42 12.29
N PRO A 544 27.25 8.81 12.74
CA PRO A 544 27.45 9.27 14.13
C PRO A 544 26.62 10.51 14.46
N PHE A 545 26.47 11.42 13.49
CA PHE A 545 25.66 12.62 13.66
C PHE A 545 24.16 12.29 13.72
N PHE A 546 23.69 11.34 12.91
CA PHE A 546 22.30 10.87 12.96
C PHE A 546 21.95 10.19 14.28
N VAL A 547 22.90 9.48 14.91
CA VAL A 547 22.73 8.93 16.27
C VAL A 547 22.57 10.06 17.30
N LEU A 548 23.37 11.13 17.22
CA LEU A 548 23.21 12.30 18.08
C LEU A 548 21.85 12.97 17.89
N PHE A 549 21.38 13.11 16.64
CA PHE A 549 20.04 13.61 16.36
C PHE A 549 18.95 12.73 16.99
N ILE A 550 19.02 11.40 16.85
CA ILE A 550 18.04 10.47 17.44
C ILE A 550 17.97 10.62 18.97
N ILE A 551 19.11 10.73 19.67
CA ILE A 551 19.14 10.87 21.14
C ILE A 551 18.40 12.15 21.57
N VAL A 552 18.68 13.28 20.91
CA VAL A 552 18.04 14.56 21.20
C VAL A 552 16.54 14.54 20.83
N PHE A 553 16.19 13.97 19.67
CA PHE A 553 14.82 13.86 19.17
C PHE A 553 13.94 12.96 20.04
N LEU A 554 14.48 11.86 20.58
CA LEU A 554 13.77 11.01 21.54
C LEU A 554 13.57 11.72 22.88
N GLY A 555 14.53 12.54 23.33
CA GLY A 555 14.39 13.41 24.51
C GLY A 555 13.23 14.40 24.37
N PHE A 556 13.17 15.12 23.24
CA PHE A 556 12.01 15.98 22.93
C PHE A 556 10.71 15.18 22.83
N SER A 557 10.72 14.01 22.17
CA SER A 557 9.53 13.18 22.01
C SER A 557 9.00 12.65 23.35
N LEU A 558 9.86 12.38 24.33
CA LEU A 558 9.41 12.07 25.69
C LEU A 558 8.78 13.28 26.37
N GLY A 559 9.37 14.48 26.22
CA GLY A 559 8.80 15.73 26.75
C GLY A 559 7.41 16.05 26.17
N PHE A 560 7.25 15.94 24.86
CA PHE A 560 5.96 16.10 24.18
C PHE A 560 4.92 15.06 24.65
N TYR A 561 5.31 13.79 24.77
CA TYR A 561 4.43 12.72 25.25
C TYR A 561 3.93 12.98 26.69
N VAL A 562 4.83 13.40 27.59
CA VAL A 562 4.48 13.67 29.00
C VAL A 562 3.60 14.92 29.17
N VAL A 563 3.85 15.98 28.39
CA VAL A 563 3.08 17.24 28.52
C VAL A 563 1.72 17.18 27.80
N PHE A 564 1.65 16.59 26.61
CA PHE A 564 0.47 16.68 25.73
C PHE A 564 -0.26 15.35 25.52
N GLY A 565 0.35 14.21 25.88
CA GLY A 565 -0.24 12.88 25.71
C GLY A 565 -1.66 12.70 26.28
N PRO A 566 -1.99 13.22 27.48
CA PRO A 566 -3.34 13.13 28.04
C PRO A 566 -4.39 14.01 27.34
N TYR A 567 -3.96 15.00 26.55
CA TYR A 567 -4.82 16.09 26.08
C TYR A 567 -4.97 16.17 24.55
N VAL A 568 -3.99 15.68 23.78
CA VAL A 568 -3.94 15.81 22.32
C VAL A 568 -3.88 14.43 21.65
N LYS A 569 -4.84 14.13 20.76
CA LYS A 569 -5.00 12.80 20.13
C LYS A 569 -3.77 12.34 19.34
N GLU A 570 -2.99 13.27 18.78
CA GLU A 570 -1.72 13.00 18.07
C GLU A 570 -0.52 12.72 18.99
N TYR A 571 -0.64 12.95 20.30
CA TYR A 571 0.40 12.69 21.30
C TYR A 571 0.08 11.53 22.25
N ARG A 572 -1.13 10.94 22.18
CA ARG A 572 -1.63 9.88 23.09
C ARG A 572 -0.76 8.62 23.27
N SER A 573 0.24 8.40 22.42
CA SER A 573 1.22 7.32 22.60
C SER A 573 2.61 7.78 22.18
N PHE A 574 3.65 7.19 22.77
CA PHE A 574 5.04 7.56 22.48
C PHE A 574 5.41 7.33 21.00
N MET A 575 4.92 6.25 20.39
CA MET A 575 5.14 5.98 18.96
C MET A 575 4.38 6.94 18.05
N ARG A 576 3.15 7.36 18.42
CA ARG A 576 2.44 8.42 17.68
C ARG A 576 3.16 9.76 17.82
N THR A 577 3.63 10.08 19.03
CA THR A 577 4.44 11.29 19.31
C THR A 577 5.69 11.37 18.43
N ILE A 578 6.42 10.27 18.24
CA ILE A 578 7.56 10.20 17.32
C ILE A 578 7.14 10.53 15.88
N VAL A 579 6.01 9.98 15.41
CA VAL A 579 5.48 10.28 14.05
C VAL A 579 5.03 11.74 13.94
N THR A 580 4.32 12.26 14.93
CA THR A 580 3.82 13.64 14.99
C THR A 580 4.97 14.66 15.01
N ASN A 581 6.01 14.42 15.82
CA ASN A 581 7.21 15.25 15.83
C ASN A 581 8.02 15.14 14.52
N THR A 582 7.99 13.99 13.85
CA THR A 582 8.59 13.86 12.51
C THR A 582 7.82 14.69 11.47
N ARG A 583 6.47 14.61 11.47
CA ARG A 583 5.61 15.44 10.61
C ARG A 583 5.85 16.94 10.85
N MET A 584 5.98 17.35 12.12
CA MET A 584 6.28 18.73 12.52
C MET A 584 7.60 19.22 11.88
N ILE A 585 8.68 18.44 11.97
CA ILE A 585 9.99 18.78 11.36
C ILE A 585 9.90 18.91 9.83
N MET A 586 9.01 18.16 9.18
CA MET A 586 8.80 18.21 7.72
C MET A 586 7.94 19.41 7.26
N GLY A 587 7.59 20.34 8.16
CA GLY A 587 6.72 21.48 7.88
C GLY A 587 5.26 21.20 8.23
N GLY A 588 5.01 20.74 9.46
CA GLY A 588 3.70 20.28 9.91
C GLY A 588 2.59 21.34 9.96
N ASN A 589 1.35 20.86 10.06
CA ASN A 589 0.12 21.67 10.08
C ASN A 589 0.17 22.78 11.15
N SER A 590 -0.27 23.99 10.78
CA SER A 590 -0.41 25.11 11.72
C SER A 590 -1.42 24.84 12.84
N GLU A 591 -2.49 24.10 12.53
CA GLU A 591 -3.56 23.70 13.46
C GLU A 591 -3.03 22.99 14.70
N LEU A 592 -2.00 22.15 14.56
CA LEU A 592 -1.40 21.39 15.67
C LEU A 592 -0.78 22.31 16.73
N TYR A 593 -0.25 23.47 16.34
CA TYR A 593 0.29 24.43 17.31
C TYR A 593 -0.81 25.09 18.15
N GLU A 594 -2.00 25.30 17.57
CA GLU A 594 -3.14 25.87 18.28
C GLU A 594 -3.70 24.89 19.32
N GLU A 595 -3.84 23.60 18.98
CA GLU A 595 -4.17 22.53 19.94
C GLU A 595 -3.18 22.48 21.11
N LEU A 596 -1.87 22.51 20.83
CA LEU A 596 -0.82 22.49 21.85
C LEU A 596 -0.88 23.73 22.76
N TYR A 597 -1.10 24.92 22.20
CA TYR A 597 -1.16 26.17 22.95
C TYR A 597 -2.35 26.23 23.91
N LEU A 598 -3.52 25.71 23.49
CA LEU A 598 -4.71 25.60 24.33
C LEU A 598 -4.50 24.69 25.56
N VAL A 599 -3.65 23.66 25.44
CA VAL A 599 -3.31 22.75 26.55
C VAL A 599 -2.28 23.38 27.49
N ASN A 600 -1.21 23.98 26.97
CA ASN A 600 -0.18 24.61 27.81
C ASN A 600 0.56 25.75 27.10
N TRP A 601 0.10 26.98 27.33
CA TRP A 601 0.64 28.21 26.73
C TRP A 601 2.14 28.49 26.99
N ILE A 602 2.76 27.83 27.98
CA ILE A 602 4.20 27.95 28.27
C ILE A 602 4.99 26.83 27.57
N MET A 603 4.57 25.58 27.78
CA MET A 603 5.30 24.42 27.26
C MET A 603 5.12 24.22 25.76
N ALA A 604 4.01 24.68 25.17
CA ALA A 604 3.79 24.62 23.73
C ALA A 604 4.83 25.44 22.93
N PRO A 605 4.97 26.77 23.11
CA PRO A 605 6.02 27.52 22.42
C PRO A 605 7.43 27.04 22.80
N LEU A 606 7.66 26.64 24.06
CA LEU A 606 8.96 26.13 24.49
C LEU A 606 9.33 24.86 23.70
N LEU A 607 8.55 23.79 23.79
CA LEU A 607 8.86 22.50 23.14
C LEU A 607 8.76 22.61 21.62
N TYR A 608 7.79 23.35 21.07
CA TYR A 608 7.63 23.51 19.63
C TYR A 608 8.79 24.29 18.99
N TYR A 609 9.08 25.50 19.47
CA TYR A 609 10.14 26.30 18.83
C TYR A 609 11.55 25.78 19.16
N THR A 610 11.79 25.19 20.34
CA THR A 610 13.10 24.57 20.59
C THR A 610 13.32 23.32 19.75
N LEU A 611 12.33 22.43 19.61
CA LEU A 611 12.44 21.29 18.68
C LEU A 611 12.64 21.76 17.24
N ALA A 612 11.89 22.76 16.77
CA ALA A 612 12.03 23.29 15.41
C ALA A 612 13.42 23.89 15.15
N VAL A 613 13.94 24.71 16.07
CA VAL A 613 15.28 25.31 15.95
C VAL A 613 16.37 24.25 16.07
N THR A 614 16.27 23.31 17.02
CA THR A 614 17.23 22.21 17.18
C THR A 614 17.22 21.29 15.96
N ALA A 615 16.06 20.95 15.41
CA ALA A 615 15.96 20.18 14.17
C ALA A 615 16.55 20.95 12.98
N PHE A 616 16.32 22.25 12.85
CA PHE A 616 16.90 23.05 11.77
C PHE A 616 18.43 23.12 11.86
N VAL A 617 18.96 23.46 13.04
CA VAL A 617 20.41 23.59 13.28
C VAL A 617 21.13 22.25 13.17
N LEU A 618 20.56 21.16 13.69
CA LEU A 618 21.17 19.84 13.59
C LEU A 618 20.93 19.21 12.20
N LEU A 619 19.68 18.91 11.86
CA LEU A 619 19.33 18.02 10.75
C LEU A 619 19.61 18.64 9.38
N PHE A 620 19.45 19.95 9.19
CA PHE A 620 19.76 20.58 7.91
C PHE A 620 21.19 21.10 7.84
N ASN A 621 21.62 21.96 8.76
CA ASN A 621 22.90 22.67 8.60
C ASN A 621 24.13 21.75 8.70
N VAL A 622 24.18 20.83 9.67
CA VAL A 622 25.33 19.93 9.83
C VAL A 622 25.33 18.82 8.77
N PHE A 623 24.17 18.27 8.43
CA PHE A 623 24.03 17.28 7.34
C PHE A 623 24.46 17.85 5.99
N LEU A 624 24.04 19.09 5.66
CA LEU A 624 24.48 19.79 4.46
C LEU A 624 25.99 20.05 4.48
N ALA A 625 26.56 20.45 5.63
CA ALA A 625 28.01 20.63 5.76
C ALA A 625 28.79 19.33 5.51
N ILE A 626 28.33 18.18 6.03
CA ILE A 626 28.94 16.86 5.79
C ILE A 626 28.84 16.47 4.30
N ILE A 627 27.69 16.70 3.66
CA ILE A 627 27.52 16.42 2.22
C ILE A 627 28.40 17.33 1.36
N VAL A 628 28.50 18.63 1.67
CA VAL A 628 29.38 19.57 0.95
C VAL A 628 30.86 19.22 1.17
N HIS A 629 31.26 18.84 2.38
CA HIS A 629 32.60 18.35 2.70
C HIS A 629 32.97 17.12 1.87
N THR A 630 32.15 16.06 1.94
CA THR A 630 32.40 14.79 1.25
C THR A 630 32.31 14.93 -0.27
N TYR A 631 31.42 15.79 -0.79
CA TYR A 631 31.40 16.15 -2.21
C TYR A 631 32.70 16.85 -2.64
N ALA A 632 33.21 17.80 -1.86
CA ALA A 632 34.46 18.49 -2.15
C ALA A 632 35.66 17.55 -2.12
N VAL A 633 35.76 16.67 -1.11
CA VAL A 633 36.79 15.62 -1.03
C VAL A 633 36.72 14.70 -2.26
N TYR A 634 35.53 14.20 -2.59
CA TYR A 634 35.34 13.28 -3.73
C TYR A 634 35.61 13.94 -5.08
N LYS A 635 35.28 15.24 -5.23
CA LYS A 635 35.62 16.04 -6.41
C LYS A 635 37.14 16.21 -6.53
N ASN A 636 37.83 16.59 -5.46
CA ASN A 636 39.28 16.73 -5.45
C ASN A 636 39.98 15.39 -5.79
N GLU A 637 39.43 14.27 -5.34
CA GLU A 637 39.94 12.94 -5.70
C GLU A 637 39.66 12.58 -7.18
N LEU A 638 38.50 12.98 -7.73
CA LEU A 638 38.18 12.87 -9.17
C LEU A 638 39.10 13.71 -10.08
N GLU A 639 39.61 14.84 -9.58
CA GLU A 639 40.51 15.74 -10.31
C GLU A 639 42.02 15.37 -10.16
N ARG A 640 42.38 14.44 -9.28
CA ARG A 640 43.76 13.91 -9.15
C ARG A 640 44.16 12.93 -10.25
N ASP A 641 45.43 12.96 -10.63
CA ASP A 641 46.05 12.03 -11.57
C ASP A 641 46.04 10.55 -11.09
N PRO A 642 45.99 9.58 -12.03
CA PRO A 642 45.79 8.17 -11.69
C PRO A 642 47.00 7.54 -10.98
N GLU A 643 48.22 8.06 -11.16
CA GLU A 643 49.40 7.55 -10.45
C GLU A 643 49.36 7.84 -8.94
N ASP A 644 48.86 9.02 -8.54
CA ASP A 644 48.85 9.40 -7.13
C ASP A 644 47.73 8.70 -6.36
N ARG A 645 46.59 8.43 -7.01
CA ARG A 645 45.55 7.53 -6.46
C ARG A 645 46.10 6.13 -6.15
N LEU A 646 46.99 5.60 -6.99
CA LEU A 646 47.60 4.28 -6.76
C LEU A 646 48.53 4.28 -5.54
N LYS A 647 49.31 5.35 -5.36
CA LYS A 647 50.21 5.53 -4.21
C LYS A 647 49.40 5.64 -2.91
N ASP A 648 48.41 6.53 -2.86
CA ASP A 648 47.57 6.74 -1.67
C ASP A 648 46.76 5.48 -1.31
N GLY A 649 46.27 4.71 -2.29
CA GLY A 649 45.58 3.44 -2.05
C GLY A 649 46.46 2.36 -1.39
N ILE A 650 47.76 2.32 -1.73
CA ILE A 650 48.73 1.40 -1.10
C ILE A 650 49.07 1.87 0.32
N TYR A 651 49.31 3.17 0.52
CA TYR A 651 49.64 3.70 1.85
C TYR A 651 48.48 3.61 2.84
N THR A 652 47.24 3.89 2.42
CA THR A 652 46.04 3.78 3.27
C THR A 652 45.73 2.34 3.67
N THR A 653 45.86 1.37 2.74
CA THR A 653 45.66 -0.05 3.07
C THR A 653 46.77 -0.58 3.98
N MET A 654 48.04 -0.20 3.77
CA MET A 654 49.12 -0.50 4.72
C MET A 654 48.87 0.11 6.10
N ALA A 655 48.47 1.38 6.19
CA ALA A 655 48.21 2.06 7.45
C ALA A 655 47.05 1.41 8.23
N TRP A 656 45.97 1.01 7.54
CA TRP A 656 44.85 0.29 8.15
C TRP A 656 45.30 -1.07 8.70
N ILE A 657 46.02 -1.88 7.91
CA ILE A 657 46.56 -3.18 8.35
C ILE A 657 47.47 -3.01 9.57
N LEU A 658 48.40 -2.05 9.54
CA LEU A 658 49.34 -1.82 10.66
C LEU A 658 48.63 -1.30 11.92
N SER A 659 47.58 -0.48 11.77
CA SER A 659 46.74 -0.06 12.89
C SER A 659 46.00 -1.24 13.54
N PHE A 660 45.61 -2.24 12.76
CA PHE A 660 44.96 -3.47 13.24
C PHE A 660 45.92 -4.35 14.07
N PHE A 661 47.23 -4.24 13.84
CA PHE A 661 48.29 -4.84 14.66
C PHE A 661 48.80 -3.92 15.78
N GLY A 662 48.15 -2.77 16.03
CA GLY A 662 48.55 -1.80 17.06
C GLY A 662 49.79 -0.97 16.72
N ILE A 663 50.35 -1.12 15.51
CA ILE A 663 51.56 -0.41 15.07
C ILE A 663 51.16 0.96 14.51
N LYS A 664 51.32 2.01 15.32
CA LYS A 664 51.16 3.39 14.85
C LYS A 664 52.32 3.79 13.93
N LEU A 665 52.05 3.86 12.63
CA LEU A 665 52.92 4.56 11.68
C LEU A 665 52.92 6.07 12.00
N ASN A 666 54.02 6.57 12.55
CA ASN A 666 54.20 7.99 12.86
C ASN A 666 54.53 8.78 11.59
N LEU A 667 53.53 9.01 10.74
CA LEU A 667 53.64 9.76 9.47
C LEU A 667 53.40 11.27 9.60
N THR A 668 53.74 11.84 10.76
CA THR A 668 53.85 13.29 10.96
C THR A 668 55.11 13.84 10.27
N ASN A 669 55.17 13.80 8.94
CA ASN A 669 56.13 14.56 8.11
C ASN A 669 55.86 14.50 6.58
N ARG A 670 54.60 14.66 6.11
CA ARG A 670 54.34 14.97 4.67
C ARG A 670 52.95 15.54 4.30
N VAL A 671 52.44 16.52 5.04
CA VAL A 671 51.40 17.44 4.52
C VAL A 671 51.80 18.89 4.84
N HIS A 672 51.53 19.82 3.92
CA HIS A 672 51.83 21.26 4.01
C HIS A 672 53.31 21.66 4.16
N SER A 673 54.06 21.44 3.07
CA SER A 673 55.08 22.42 2.65
C SER A 673 54.81 22.84 1.21
N THR A 674 53.92 23.81 1.02
CA THR A 674 53.95 24.62 -0.22
C THR A 674 55.31 25.30 -0.30
N PRO A 675 55.98 25.32 -1.47
CA PRO A 675 57.21 26.09 -1.61
C PRO A 675 56.91 27.58 -1.31
N PRO A 676 57.77 28.29 -0.56
CA PRO A 676 57.58 29.71 -0.35
C PRO A 676 57.63 30.46 -1.69
N PRO A 677 56.85 31.54 -1.87
CA PRO A 677 56.94 32.35 -3.08
C PRO A 677 58.36 32.91 -3.24
N PRO A 678 58.85 33.09 -4.49
CA PRO A 678 60.17 33.65 -4.73
C PRO A 678 60.28 35.05 -4.10
N PRO A 679 61.43 35.40 -3.51
CA PRO A 679 61.61 36.71 -2.90
C PRO A 679 61.45 37.83 -3.96
N PRO A 680 60.85 38.98 -3.58
CA PRO A 680 60.72 40.10 -4.51
C PRO A 680 62.11 40.58 -4.97
N PRO A 681 62.23 41.11 -6.21
CA PRO A 681 63.50 41.62 -6.71
C PRO A 681 64.05 42.72 -5.79
N ARG A 682 65.35 42.67 -5.51
CA ARG A 682 66.00 43.70 -4.67
C ARG A 682 65.81 45.07 -5.30
N ALA A 683 65.37 46.03 -4.49
CA ALA A 683 65.42 47.44 -4.86
C ALA A 683 66.87 47.86 -5.19
N PRO A 684 67.09 48.75 -6.18
CA PRO A 684 68.41 49.30 -6.46
C PRO A 684 68.91 50.11 -5.24
N PRO A 685 70.24 50.19 -5.02
CA PRO A 685 70.79 50.96 -3.92
C PRO A 685 70.46 52.46 -4.06
N PRO A 686 70.26 53.18 -2.94
CA PRO A 686 70.05 54.63 -2.98
C PRO A 686 71.32 55.34 -3.51
N PRO A 687 71.17 56.49 -4.18
CA PRO A 687 72.31 57.32 -4.57
C PRO A 687 73.05 57.85 -3.33
N PRO A 688 74.36 58.12 -3.43
CA PRO A 688 75.13 58.71 -2.32
C PRO A 688 74.60 60.11 -1.98
N PRO A 689 74.63 60.50 -0.70
CA PRO A 689 74.24 61.85 -0.28
C PRO A 689 75.28 62.91 -0.73
N PRO A 690 74.85 64.17 -0.91
CA PRO A 690 75.73 65.33 -0.99
C PRO A 690 76.31 65.72 0.39
#